data_AF-A0A9D9LP25-F1
#
_entry.id   AF-A0A9D9LP25-F1
#
_cell.length_a   1.000
_cell.length_b   1.000
_cell.length_c   1.000
_cell.angle_alpha   90.00
_cell.angle_beta   90.00
_cell.angle_gamma   90.00
#
_symmetry.space_group_name_H-M   'P 1'
#
loop_
_entity.id
_entity.type
_entity.pdbx_description
1 polymer ?
#
loop_
_entity_poly.entity_id
_entity_poly.type
_entity_poly.pdbx_seq_one_letter_code
_entity_poly.pdbx_strand_id
1 'polypeptide(L)'
;MKKLLMLMMVAFAAFACQENPDAEVDCPMQTIEIEAEIAVDQTRTQLGTDGLTLLWQPNEEVGVIGKSGRLYKFTTTNTTPTSKATLKGDIAASDSPAYAFYPFTDQVENNVINMELPAVQMQSGSVPQIAGHDLKVGKPKRNQLRQWSCTFTQLMTILRFDILPNGSAFEGATLTSINLTAKDPETIKGVAANVAVDLPTSTVTVDEQTAANNITLTFDENNPTVLNRSKTTKCWITLNPTIIAGTPTVVTLKATTPEGKKIKGVYEFAAKKDFLRGMAYYISMPISQILEAEEDNGEEDEEIDNPNAANHFVDFKLLAANNAGKILPREIRYNPSGKHNYSENSESTLMNSGNSSLPAATEGFTLSVDKEAQTVTGCVPYLFNFKLAPTFTLSEGAKAYVNGVEQVSGQTIVDFTQPVEYTIVSHDGYKRTYTVTITNTGLPVVVLDATPAGNMTWQEAGLKVYAKSYDWNGDEGHVSVYNADGSINVDNALAGYRVRGNTTMGMPKKPFAIKFDSKQAVLGMPKHKRWCLLANWVDRTMIRNTVAFEIAHATDEATGMGWNPHGVNVEVVYGDIHLGNYYLCEQIKIDGNRVDIQDPYEDVRDDYADGKRTDAPSYENCGFLMEFTRSDGIDENYSFITTSRKIGVQFKDDFDNTTDGKAILAKVQANINNIETLLSEKKDYASVKELINAESFVDWWIVHELTMNNEFKHPKSVYMHQDGAGKVVAGPCWDFDYQTFPNPANIKSLYSKEIDPSITKFLYQTPNEKQSLDAYVLGQDKFFYGSHVWYGTNKKSSWGSSTTRYGLFEHAEFKALVKQRWNAIYGKLTAIINRIDTLGAENAVSDSYNSTMWPQSVALSSIKKSWTGYHGDEKMTYEEAIANLKSVYQQRLEWMNTQINAF
;
A
#
# COMPACT_ATOMS: atom_id res chain seq x y z
N MET A 1 1.74 18.04 73.73
CA MET A 1 0.72 18.26 74.78
C MET A 1 -0.31 19.26 74.26
N LYS A 2 -1.58 19.06 74.61
CA LYS A 2 -2.80 19.74 74.15
C LYS A 2 -3.03 21.13 74.81
N LYS A 3 -3.89 21.93 74.14
CA LYS A 3 -4.77 23.05 74.63
C LYS A 3 -4.06 24.39 74.91
N LEU A 4 -4.65 25.60 74.70
CA LEU A 4 -6.01 26.09 74.99
C LEU A 4 -6.22 27.58 74.50
N LEU A 5 -7.47 27.97 74.13
CA LEU A 5 -8.17 29.30 74.31
C LEU A 5 -7.58 30.59 73.67
N MET A 6 -8.25 31.71 73.32
CA MET A 6 -9.66 32.20 73.29
C MET A 6 -9.68 33.62 72.66
N LEU A 7 -10.83 34.00 72.06
CA LEU A 7 -11.50 35.31 72.06
C LEU A 7 -11.16 36.48 71.08
N MET A 8 -12.25 36.92 70.41
CA MET A 8 -12.50 38.13 69.62
C MET A 8 -12.38 39.45 70.41
N MET A 9 -12.11 40.55 69.69
CA MET A 9 -12.81 41.83 69.86
C MET A 9 -12.92 42.59 68.52
N VAL A 10 -14.10 43.19 68.33
CA VAL A 10 -14.61 43.96 67.17
C VAL A 10 -14.61 45.45 67.55
N ALA A 11 -14.42 46.37 66.57
CA ALA A 11 -15.23 47.59 66.32
C ALA A 11 -14.47 48.90 65.94
N PHE A 12 -14.80 49.41 64.74
CA PHE A 12 -15.11 50.83 64.37
C PHE A 12 -14.00 51.92 64.47
N ALA A 13 -13.88 52.95 63.60
CA ALA A 13 -14.78 53.60 62.63
C ALA A 13 -13.98 54.38 61.55
N ALA A 14 -14.45 54.37 60.29
CA ALA A 14 -14.97 55.50 59.49
C ALA A 14 -14.05 56.73 59.29
N PHE A 15 -13.65 57.00 58.05
CA PHE A 15 -14.19 58.09 57.22
C PHE A 15 -13.64 58.02 55.79
N ALA A 16 -14.54 58.30 54.84
CA ALA A 16 -14.27 58.41 53.42
C ALA A 16 -13.32 59.57 53.08
N CYS A 17 -12.51 59.38 52.05
CA CYS A 17 -12.30 60.41 51.03
C CYS A 17 -12.28 59.72 49.66
N GLN A 18 -13.27 60.06 48.86
CA GLN A 18 -13.39 59.77 47.44
C GLN A 18 -12.24 60.41 46.64
N GLU A 19 -11.97 59.76 45.50
CA GLU A 19 -11.60 60.36 44.21
C GLU A 19 -10.30 61.16 44.13
N ASN A 20 -9.33 60.58 43.41
CA ASN A 20 -9.03 61.10 42.07
C ASN A 20 -8.24 60.04 41.24
N PRO A 21 -8.82 59.37 40.22
CA PRO A 21 -8.01 58.64 39.24
C PRO A 21 -7.55 59.53 38.07
N ASP A 22 -7.86 60.83 38.06
CA ASP A 22 -7.42 61.74 36.99
C ASP A 22 -6.12 62.50 37.35
N ALA A 23 -5.11 61.76 37.80
CA ALA A 23 -3.73 62.23 37.80
C ALA A 23 -2.91 61.31 36.89
N GLU A 24 -2.93 61.58 35.59
CA GLU A 24 -1.92 61.06 34.66
C GLU A 24 -0.55 61.56 35.12
N VAL A 25 0.15 60.73 35.90
CA VAL A 25 1.59 60.84 36.05
C VAL A 25 2.15 60.52 34.67
N ASP A 26 2.64 61.55 33.97
CA ASP A 26 3.29 61.46 32.67
C ASP A 26 4.53 60.56 32.78
N CYS A 27 4.31 59.26 32.59
CA CYS A 27 5.34 58.25 32.67
C CYS A 27 6.07 58.29 31.32
N PRO A 28 7.40 58.48 31.28
CA PRO A 28 8.11 58.60 30.01
C PRO A 28 7.81 57.37 29.15
N MET A 29 7.27 57.61 27.95
CA MET A 29 6.90 56.57 27.00
C MET A 29 8.11 56.20 26.14
N GLN A 30 8.16 54.95 25.69
CA GLN A 30 9.12 54.46 24.70
C GLN A 30 8.37 53.73 23.60
N THR A 31 8.77 53.95 22.36
CA THR A 31 8.26 53.18 21.22
C THR A 31 8.91 51.80 21.20
N ILE A 32 8.08 50.76 21.12
CA ILE A 32 8.52 49.38 20.94
C ILE A 32 8.03 48.85 19.59
N GLU A 33 8.89 48.09 18.93
CA GLU A 33 8.55 47.29 17.76
C GLU A 33 8.62 45.80 18.13
N ILE A 34 7.57 45.05 17.77
CA ILE A 34 7.46 43.60 17.96
C ILE A 34 7.30 42.95 16.60
N GLU A 35 8.21 42.05 16.23
CA GLU A 35 8.03 41.21 15.04
C GLU A 35 6.94 40.17 15.32
N ALA A 36 5.76 40.36 14.73
CA ALA A 36 4.64 39.44 14.86
C ALA A 36 4.65 38.44 13.70
N GLU A 37 4.72 37.17 14.06
CA GLU A 37 4.52 36.05 13.15
C GLU A 37 3.31 35.24 13.63
N ILE A 38 2.63 34.61 12.69
CA ILE A 38 1.54 33.70 13.00
C ILE A 38 2.09 32.28 12.93
N ALA A 39 1.80 31.41 13.91
CA ALA A 39 2.44 30.09 14.00
C ALA A 39 2.37 29.30 12.69
N VAL A 40 3.49 28.66 12.30
CA VAL A 40 3.57 27.76 11.14
C VAL A 40 3.12 26.38 11.62
N ASP A 41 1.82 26.08 11.45
CA ASP A 41 1.36 24.79 10.96
C ASP A 41 -0.16 24.75 10.76
N GLN A 42 -0.97 25.55 11.46
CA GLN A 42 -2.43 25.56 11.28
C GLN A 42 -3.02 26.97 11.53
N THR A 43 -3.44 27.61 10.42
CA THR A 43 -4.26 28.86 10.20
C THR A 43 -3.83 30.23 10.80
N ARG A 44 -4.15 31.34 10.08
CA ARG A 44 -3.66 32.72 10.35
C ARG A 44 -4.76 33.84 10.14
N THR A 45 -4.49 35.15 9.90
CA THR A 45 -5.45 36.32 9.75
C THR A 45 -6.28 36.76 8.47
N GLN A 46 -5.76 36.86 7.23
CA GLN A 46 -6.52 37.03 5.95
C GLN A 46 -5.91 36.24 4.77
N LEU A 47 -6.68 35.47 4.01
CA LEU A 47 -6.12 34.51 3.03
C LEU A 47 -5.32 35.14 1.87
N GLY A 48 -4.15 34.58 1.62
CA GLY A 48 -3.27 34.88 0.51
C GLY A 48 -3.80 34.32 -0.81
N THR A 49 -3.02 34.47 -1.88
CA THR A 49 -3.42 34.05 -3.23
C THR A 49 -3.69 32.54 -3.35
N ASP A 50 -3.13 31.74 -2.46
CA ASP A 50 -3.37 30.30 -2.34
C ASP A 50 -4.71 29.95 -1.66
N GLY A 51 -5.37 30.93 -1.02
CA GLY A 51 -6.56 30.69 -0.21
C GLY A 51 -6.29 29.85 1.03
N LEU A 52 -5.06 29.89 1.58
CA LEU A 52 -4.60 29.10 2.73
C LEU A 52 -3.73 29.92 3.70
N THR A 53 -2.94 30.88 3.21
CA THR A 53 -2.01 31.65 4.05
C THR A 53 -2.69 32.89 4.58
N LEU A 54 -2.98 32.96 5.86
CA LEU A 54 -3.62 34.17 6.36
C LEU A 54 -2.59 35.28 6.78
N LEU A 55 -2.84 36.56 6.45
CA LEU A 55 -1.90 37.69 6.45
C LEU A 55 -2.34 38.85 7.36
N TRP A 56 -1.38 39.54 8.01
CA TRP A 56 -1.58 40.82 8.68
C TRP A 56 -1.87 41.93 7.66
N GLN A 57 -2.93 42.71 7.86
CA GLN A 57 -3.27 43.88 7.05
C GLN A 57 -2.52 45.13 7.49
N PRO A 58 -2.38 46.15 6.62
CA PRO A 58 -1.93 47.47 7.05
C PRO A 58 -2.87 48.06 8.10
N ASN A 59 -2.29 48.70 9.13
CA ASN A 59 -3.01 49.41 10.20
C ASN A 59 -3.95 48.56 11.07
N GLU A 60 -3.72 47.25 11.21
CA GLU A 60 -4.44 46.43 12.19
C GLU A 60 -4.04 46.82 13.63
N GLU A 61 -5.05 46.97 14.49
CA GLU A 61 -4.86 47.29 15.91
C GLU A 61 -4.70 46.01 16.73
N VAL A 62 -3.61 45.94 17.51
CA VAL A 62 -3.27 44.81 18.37
C VAL A 62 -3.19 45.29 19.82
N GLY A 63 -3.83 44.57 20.73
CA GLY A 63 -3.71 44.81 22.17
C GLY A 63 -2.42 44.19 22.71
N VAL A 64 -1.66 44.96 23.48
CA VAL A 64 -0.46 44.48 24.19
C VAL A 64 -0.64 44.78 25.68
N ILE A 65 -0.61 43.73 26.50
CA ILE A 65 -0.62 43.86 27.95
C ILE A 65 0.82 43.88 28.45
N GLY A 66 1.18 44.92 29.18
CA GLY A 66 2.47 45.00 29.86
C GLY A 66 2.54 44.11 31.10
N LYS A 67 3.75 43.86 31.62
CA LYS A 67 3.94 43.12 32.88
C LYS A 67 3.32 43.82 34.08
N SER A 68 3.09 45.14 33.99
CA SER A 68 2.33 45.88 34.99
C SER A 68 0.83 45.56 35.01
N GLY A 69 0.30 44.91 33.98
CA GLY A 69 -1.12 44.69 33.74
C GLY A 69 -1.80 45.78 32.90
N ARG A 70 -1.08 46.85 32.52
CA ARG A 70 -1.62 47.94 31.68
C ARG A 70 -1.79 47.50 30.22
N LEU A 71 -2.91 47.90 29.61
CA LEU A 71 -3.20 47.70 28.19
C LEU A 71 -2.59 48.83 27.34
N TYR A 72 -1.97 48.45 26.24
CA TYR A 72 -1.40 49.33 25.22
C TYR A 72 -1.92 48.92 23.84
N LYS A 73 -2.10 49.91 22.96
CA LYS A 73 -2.51 49.69 21.57
C LYS A 73 -1.29 49.76 20.66
N PHE A 74 -1.09 48.72 19.86
CA PHE A 74 -0.07 48.64 18.82
C PHE A 74 -0.75 48.61 17.46
N THR A 75 -0.03 49.02 16.42
CA THR A 75 -0.49 48.96 15.03
C THR A 75 0.52 48.27 14.15
N THR A 76 0.05 47.47 13.19
CA THR A 76 0.90 46.86 12.18
C THR A 76 1.43 47.93 11.19
N THR A 77 2.73 47.88 10.87
CA THR A 77 3.37 48.91 10.02
C THR A 77 3.50 48.53 8.54
N ASN A 78 3.11 47.31 8.16
CA ASN A 78 3.17 46.87 6.76
C ASN A 78 2.25 47.70 5.88
N THR A 79 2.70 47.99 4.66
CA THR A 79 1.92 48.73 3.65
C THR A 79 1.13 47.82 2.72
N THR A 80 1.41 46.51 2.77
CA THR A 80 0.71 45.46 2.03
C THR A 80 0.47 44.25 2.94
N PRO A 81 -0.52 43.40 2.66
CA PRO A 81 -0.77 42.19 3.43
C PRO A 81 0.48 41.29 3.55
N THR A 82 0.86 40.88 4.77
CA THR A 82 2.09 40.10 4.99
C THR A 82 1.93 39.00 6.05
N SER A 83 2.69 37.91 5.90
CA SER A 83 2.72 36.78 6.84
C SER A 83 3.55 37.05 8.11
N LYS A 84 4.39 38.09 8.07
CA LYS A 84 5.18 38.64 9.18
C LYS A 84 5.05 40.15 9.17
N ALA A 85 4.52 40.74 10.24
CA ALA A 85 4.34 42.18 10.37
C ALA A 85 5.13 42.71 11.56
N THR A 86 5.50 43.99 11.50
CA THR A 86 6.03 44.69 12.66
C THR A 86 4.88 45.42 13.35
N LEU A 87 4.63 45.10 14.61
CA LEU A 87 3.71 45.83 15.47
C LEU A 87 4.47 46.97 16.13
N LYS A 88 3.94 48.19 16.04
CA LYS A 88 4.54 49.40 16.62
C LYS A 88 3.56 50.09 17.55
N GLY A 89 4.02 50.42 18.74
CA GLY A 89 3.23 51.11 19.75
C GLY A 89 4.11 51.69 20.85
N ASP A 90 3.56 52.66 21.58
CA ASP A 90 4.24 53.29 22.71
C ASP A 90 3.84 52.60 24.02
N ILE A 91 4.83 52.28 24.85
CA ILE A 91 4.64 51.70 26.19
C ILE A 91 5.35 52.57 27.23
N ALA A 92 4.93 52.51 28.50
CA ALA A 92 5.68 53.16 29.58
C ALA A 92 7.12 52.60 29.67
N ALA A 93 8.12 53.46 29.85
CA ALA A 93 9.53 53.06 29.89
C ALA A 93 9.87 52.07 31.04
N SER A 94 9.03 52.03 32.08
CA SER A 94 9.13 51.10 33.21
C SER A 94 8.48 49.74 32.95
N ASP A 95 7.75 49.57 31.85
CA ASP A 95 6.99 48.35 31.52
C ASP A 95 7.61 47.58 30.34
N SER A 96 7.16 46.35 30.15
CA SER A 96 7.54 45.50 29.02
C SER A 96 6.40 44.59 28.60
N PRO A 97 6.24 44.28 27.29
CA PRO A 97 5.18 43.39 26.81
C PRO A 97 5.17 42.02 27.50
N ALA A 98 4.00 41.58 27.96
CA ALA A 98 3.75 40.28 28.57
C ALA A 98 2.86 39.39 27.70
N TYR A 99 1.78 39.96 27.16
CA TYR A 99 0.83 39.28 26.27
C TYR A 99 0.46 40.20 25.10
N ALA A 100 0.09 39.60 23.98
CA ALA A 100 -0.46 40.32 22.84
C ALA A 100 -1.70 39.58 22.32
N PHE A 101 -2.70 40.30 21.82
CA PHE A 101 -3.93 39.72 21.30
C PHE A 101 -4.53 40.55 20.17
N TYR A 102 -5.29 39.89 19.30
CA TYR A 102 -5.95 40.49 18.16
C TYR A 102 -7.34 39.86 17.97
N PRO A 103 -8.36 40.62 17.56
CA PRO A 103 -8.40 42.08 17.41
C PRO A 103 -8.23 42.84 18.72
N PHE A 104 -7.87 44.13 18.63
CA PHE A 104 -7.84 45.02 19.79
C PHE A 104 -9.23 45.17 20.40
N THR A 105 -9.32 45.06 21.73
CA THR A 105 -10.48 45.39 22.56
C THR A 105 -10.00 46.08 23.83
N ASP A 106 -10.79 47.00 24.35
CA ASP A 106 -10.56 47.63 25.65
C ASP A 106 -11.21 46.86 26.81
N GLN A 107 -11.99 45.82 26.51
CA GLN A 107 -12.68 44.95 27.48
C GLN A 107 -11.70 43.94 28.10
N VAL A 108 -10.78 44.44 28.93
CA VAL A 108 -9.75 43.64 29.59
C VAL A 108 -9.82 43.78 31.11
N GLU A 109 -9.95 42.66 31.81
CA GLU A 109 -9.91 42.61 33.27
C GLU A 109 -9.00 41.46 33.73
N ASN A 110 -8.02 41.74 34.60
CA ASN A 110 -7.11 40.72 35.16
C ASN A 110 -6.41 39.80 34.11
N ASN A 111 -6.01 40.36 32.97
CA ASN A 111 -5.46 39.63 31.81
C ASN A 111 -6.45 38.67 31.13
N VAL A 112 -7.75 38.84 31.36
CA VAL A 112 -8.83 38.20 30.61
C VAL A 112 -9.38 39.21 29.63
N ILE A 113 -9.43 38.86 28.36
CA ILE A 113 -10.08 39.68 27.33
C ILE A 113 -11.47 39.12 27.03
N ASN A 114 -12.47 39.99 26.92
CA ASN A 114 -13.80 39.62 26.47
C ASN A 114 -14.00 40.05 25.04
N MET A 115 -14.44 39.14 24.18
CA MET A 115 -14.73 39.42 22.79
C MET A 115 -16.05 38.84 22.33
N GLU A 116 -16.66 39.54 21.40
CA GLU A 116 -17.88 39.11 20.72
C GLU A 116 -17.54 38.26 19.50
N LEU A 117 -18.21 37.12 19.39
CA LEU A 117 -18.29 36.33 18.16
C LEU A 117 -19.76 36.26 17.76
N PRO A 118 -20.22 37.15 16.87
CA PRO A 118 -21.64 37.28 16.57
C PRO A 118 -22.13 36.10 15.74
N ALA A 119 -23.39 35.72 15.95
CA ALA A 119 -24.08 34.69 15.17
C ALA A 119 -24.33 35.12 13.72
N VAL A 120 -24.23 36.43 13.43
CA VAL A 120 -24.30 36.99 12.07
C VAL A 120 -23.01 37.73 11.79
N GLN A 121 -22.27 37.30 10.77
CA GLN A 121 -21.03 37.91 10.30
C GLN A 121 -21.22 38.36 8.86
N MET A 122 -20.50 39.40 8.45
CA MET A 122 -20.64 39.97 7.11
C MET A 122 -19.33 39.87 6.33
N GLN A 123 -19.41 39.47 5.06
CA GLN A 123 -18.29 39.53 4.12
C GLN A 123 -18.53 40.67 3.11
N SER A 124 -17.59 41.61 3.02
CA SER A 124 -17.64 42.71 2.06
C SER A 124 -16.81 42.42 0.79
N GLY A 125 -17.47 42.36 -0.37
CA GLY A 125 -16.81 42.21 -1.67
C GLY A 125 -16.00 40.93 -1.88
N SER A 126 -14.96 41.02 -2.73
CA SER A 126 -14.06 39.90 -3.08
C SER A 126 -12.90 39.71 -2.09
N VAL A 127 -12.88 40.44 -0.97
CA VAL A 127 -11.81 40.37 0.03
C VAL A 127 -12.34 39.56 1.22
N PRO A 128 -11.70 38.45 1.60
CA PRO A 128 -12.13 37.66 2.75
C PRO A 128 -11.82 38.41 4.06
N GLN A 129 -12.75 39.24 4.52
CA GLN A 129 -12.65 39.94 5.79
C GLN A 129 -13.18 39.05 6.92
N ILE A 130 -12.32 38.21 7.49
CA ILE A 130 -12.62 37.54 8.78
C ILE A 130 -11.99 38.26 9.98
N ALA A 131 -11.19 39.31 9.70
CA ALA A 131 -10.26 39.97 10.61
C ALA A 131 -10.90 40.42 11.95
N GLY A 132 -12.14 40.91 11.93
CA GLY A 132 -12.85 41.36 13.14
C GLY A 132 -13.29 40.24 14.08
N HIS A 133 -13.27 38.98 13.65
CA HIS A 133 -13.67 37.82 14.44
C HIS A 133 -12.52 36.85 14.69
N ASP A 134 -11.32 37.24 14.27
CA ASP A 134 -10.23 36.32 14.09
C ASP A 134 -9.30 36.26 15.31
N LEU A 135 -9.86 35.76 16.40
CA LEU A 135 -9.26 35.85 17.73
C LEU A 135 -7.94 35.08 17.82
N LYS A 136 -6.87 35.81 18.16
CA LYS A 136 -5.51 35.29 18.35
C LYS A 136 -4.88 35.87 19.60
N VAL A 137 -4.01 35.07 20.20
CA VAL A 137 -3.18 35.50 21.34
C VAL A 137 -1.73 35.09 21.14
N GLY A 138 -0.81 35.83 21.73
CA GLY A 138 0.62 35.58 21.64
C GLY A 138 1.34 36.04 22.90
N LYS A 139 2.56 35.51 23.08
CA LYS A 139 3.44 35.85 24.21
C LYS A 139 4.71 36.49 23.65
N PRO A 140 4.83 37.83 23.68
CA PRO A 140 6.04 38.52 23.25
C PRO A 140 7.28 38.03 23.99
N LYS A 141 8.33 37.73 23.24
CA LYS A 141 9.64 37.29 23.73
C LYS A 141 10.71 38.24 23.21
N ARG A 142 11.67 38.57 24.08
CA ARG A 142 12.81 39.41 23.73
C ARG A 142 14.05 38.55 23.50
N ASN A 143 14.70 38.69 22.34
CA ASN A 143 15.92 37.96 22.02
C ASN A 143 17.18 38.61 22.65
N GLN A 144 18.34 37.96 22.48
CA GLN A 144 19.63 38.46 23.00
C GLN A 144 20.06 39.80 22.38
N LEU A 145 19.57 40.13 21.17
CA LEU A 145 19.78 41.40 20.49
C LEU A 145 18.77 42.48 20.92
N ARG A 146 18.01 42.25 22.01
CA ARG A 146 17.00 43.16 22.57
C ARG A 146 15.79 43.43 21.67
N GLN A 147 15.61 42.65 20.60
CA GLN A 147 14.46 42.74 19.70
C GLN A 147 13.31 41.88 20.21
N TRP A 148 12.08 42.38 20.06
CA TRP A 148 10.87 41.66 20.45
C TRP A 148 10.32 40.87 19.27
N SER A 149 9.84 39.67 19.56
CA SER A 149 9.13 38.79 18.61
C SER A 149 7.92 38.19 19.31
N CYS A 150 6.84 37.94 18.58
CA CYS A 150 5.64 37.31 19.11
C CYS A 150 5.08 36.34 18.08
N THR A 151 4.87 35.08 18.49
CA THR A 151 4.13 34.11 17.71
C THR A 151 2.69 34.09 18.20
N PHE A 152 1.75 34.36 17.30
CA PHE A 152 0.31 34.32 17.59
C PHE A 152 -0.29 32.93 17.31
N THR A 153 -1.17 32.50 18.20
CA THR A 153 -1.97 31.27 18.12
C THR A 153 -3.43 31.63 17.91
N GLN A 154 -4.06 31.02 16.91
CA GLN A 154 -5.48 31.14 16.60
C GLN A 154 -6.34 30.38 17.62
N LEU A 155 -7.40 31.04 18.10
CA LEU A 155 -8.29 30.47 19.12
C LEU A 155 -9.66 30.04 18.58
N MET A 156 -10.02 30.45 17.36
CA MET A 156 -11.28 30.05 16.69
C MET A 156 -11.05 29.05 15.56
N THR A 157 -12.13 28.43 15.09
CA THR A 157 -12.17 27.64 13.85
C THR A 157 -12.58 28.56 12.69
N ILE A 158 -12.04 28.32 11.50
CA ILE A 158 -12.45 29.02 10.27
C ILE A 158 -13.15 28.02 9.36
N LEU A 159 -14.28 28.40 8.75
CA LEU A 159 -14.92 27.63 7.69
C LEU A 159 -14.82 28.34 6.36
N ARG A 160 -14.53 27.56 5.32
CA ARG A 160 -14.61 27.99 3.92
C ARG A 160 -15.73 27.25 3.21
N PHE A 161 -16.62 28.02 2.61
CA PHE A 161 -17.60 27.53 1.64
C PHE A 161 -17.04 27.72 0.23
N ASP A 162 -16.81 26.62 -0.49
CA ASP A 162 -16.41 26.64 -1.90
C ASP A 162 -17.66 26.43 -2.77
N ILE A 163 -18.17 27.52 -3.34
CA ILE A 163 -19.45 27.55 -4.03
C ILE A 163 -19.22 27.59 -5.53
N LEU A 164 -19.65 26.54 -6.25
CA LEU A 164 -19.59 26.49 -7.71
C LEU A 164 -20.99 26.27 -8.30
N PRO A 165 -21.58 27.26 -9.00
CA PRO A 165 -22.96 27.17 -9.49
C PRO A 165 -23.17 26.15 -10.62
N ASN A 166 -22.19 25.94 -11.50
CA ASN A 166 -22.17 24.94 -12.60
C ASN A 166 -23.54 24.60 -13.24
N GLY A 167 -24.21 25.56 -13.90
CA GLY A 167 -25.47 25.31 -14.61
C GLY A 167 -26.74 25.27 -13.76
N SER A 168 -26.65 25.58 -12.46
CA SER A 168 -27.81 25.68 -11.55
C SER A 168 -28.54 27.03 -11.65
N ALA A 169 -29.70 27.13 -11.01
CA ALA A 169 -30.46 28.38 -10.86
C ALA A 169 -29.69 29.50 -10.12
N PHE A 170 -28.59 29.16 -9.44
CA PHE A 170 -27.72 30.12 -8.78
C PHE A 170 -26.65 30.71 -9.74
N GLU A 171 -26.56 30.23 -10.98
CA GLU A 171 -25.66 30.81 -11.99
C GLU A 171 -26.07 32.26 -12.28
N GLY A 172 -25.15 33.21 -12.05
CA GLY A 172 -25.43 34.64 -12.19
C GLY A 172 -26.18 35.27 -11.01
N ALA A 173 -26.61 34.49 -10.01
CA ALA A 173 -27.28 35.03 -8.83
C ALA A 173 -26.30 35.72 -7.88
N THR A 174 -26.79 36.75 -7.17
CA THR A 174 -26.09 37.47 -6.11
C THR A 174 -26.36 36.79 -4.77
N LEU A 175 -25.33 36.28 -4.09
CA LEU A 175 -25.47 35.71 -2.74
C LEU A 175 -25.97 36.77 -1.75
N THR A 176 -26.92 36.38 -0.90
CA THR A 176 -27.46 37.21 0.19
C THR A 176 -27.10 36.65 1.56
N SER A 177 -27.14 35.33 1.76
CA SER A 177 -26.64 34.71 2.98
C SER A 177 -26.20 33.25 2.84
N ILE A 178 -25.36 32.80 3.78
CA ILE A 178 -25.01 31.40 4.04
C ILE A 178 -25.26 31.14 5.52
N ASN A 179 -26.22 30.31 5.88
CA ASN A 179 -26.52 29.93 7.26
C ASN A 179 -26.08 28.49 7.50
N LEU A 180 -25.41 28.22 8.63
CA LEU A 180 -25.05 26.88 9.07
C LEU A 180 -25.79 26.56 10.37
N THR A 181 -26.51 25.44 10.36
CA THR A 181 -27.27 24.89 11.48
C THR A 181 -26.98 23.41 11.64
N ALA A 182 -27.39 22.83 12.76
CA ALA A 182 -27.48 21.38 12.88
C ALA A 182 -28.71 20.86 12.13
N LYS A 183 -28.67 19.60 11.70
CA LYS A 183 -29.89 18.91 11.24
C LYS A 183 -30.86 18.66 12.39
N ASP A 184 -30.33 18.38 13.58
CA ASP A 184 -31.07 18.32 14.84
C ASP A 184 -30.64 19.53 15.69
N PRO A 185 -31.54 20.51 15.95
CA PRO A 185 -31.23 21.77 16.63
C PRO A 185 -30.50 21.66 17.98
N GLU A 186 -30.56 20.49 18.63
CA GLU A 186 -29.89 20.24 19.91
C GLU A 186 -28.43 19.75 19.77
N THR A 187 -27.98 19.39 18.56
CA THR A 187 -26.68 18.71 18.36
C THR A 187 -25.50 19.63 18.09
N ILE A 188 -25.75 20.89 17.69
CA ILE A 188 -24.73 21.94 17.63
C ILE A 188 -25.07 22.97 18.71
N LYS A 189 -24.15 23.18 19.66
CA LYS A 189 -24.30 24.17 20.73
C LYS A 189 -23.16 25.18 20.71
N GLY A 190 -23.50 26.47 20.77
CA GLY A 190 -22.54 27.57 20.96
C GLY A 190 -21.52 27.78 19.84
N VAL A 191 -21.90 27.60 18.57
CA VAL A 191 -21.03 27.89 17.40
C VAL A 191 -20.71 29.37 17.25
N ALA A 192 -21.57 30.24 17.76
CA ALA A 192 -21.28 31.66 17.97
C ALA A 192 -21.66 32.03 19.40
N ALA A 193 -20.81 32.80 20.08
CA ALA A 193 -21.01 33.24 21.46
C ALA A 193 -19.93 34.24 21.85
N ASN A 194 -20.20 35.11 22.82
CA ASN A 194 -19.12 35.87 23.45
C ASN A 194 -18.15 34.92 24.13
N VAL A 195 -16.86 35.28 24.12
CA VAL A 195 -15.81 34.50 24.72
C VAL A 195 -14.95 35.33 25.67
N ALA A 196 -14.60 34.72 26.79
CA ALA A 196 -13.58 35.23 27.70
C ALA A 196 -12.29 34.44 27.47
N VAL A 197 -11.18 35.14 27.22
CA VAL A 197 -9.87 34.52 27.00
C VAL A 197 -8.88 34.91 28.07
N ASP A 198 -8.48 33.93 28.88
CA ASP A 198 -7.39 34.04 29.84
C ASP A 198 -6.07 34.06 29.07
N LEU A 199 -5.42 35.22 28.97
CA LEU A 199 -4.17 35.38 28.21
C LEU A 199 -3.00 34.53 28.76
N PRO A 200 -2.80 34.38 30.09
CA PRO A 200 -1.76 33.50 30.64
C PRO A 200 -1.84 32.04 30.17
N THR A 201 -3.04 31.47 30.13
CA THR A 201 -3.27 30.05 29.79
C THR A 201 -3.74 29.85 28.34
N SER A 202 -4.17 30.91 27.67
CA SER A 202 -4.86 30.87 26.38
C SER A 202 -6.16 30.05 26.42
N THR A 203 -6.77 29.94 27.60
CA THR A 203 -8.05 29.25 27.79
C THR A 203 -9.18 30.14 27.31
N VAL A 204 -10.11 29.56 26.55
CA VAL A 204 -11.31 30.24 26.03
C VAL A 204 -12.51 29.66 26.76
N THR A 205 -13.28 30.54 27.40
CA THR A 205 -14.56 30.22 28.04
C THR A 205 -15.68 30.84 27.21
N VAL A 206 -16.68 30.02 26.86
CA VAL A 206 -17.86 30.44 26.11
C VAL A 206 -18.89 31.01 27.08
N ASP A 207 -19.44 32.18 26.77
CA ASP A 207 -20.58 32.74 27.49
C ASP A 207 -21.88 32.05 27.03
N GLU A 208 -22.44 31.21 27.89
CA GLU A 208 -23.65 30.45 27.60
C GLU A 208 -24.89 31.35 27.37
N GLN A 209 -24.90 32.59 27.86
CA GLN A 209 -26.03 33.51 27.67
C GLN A 209 -26.12 34.06 26.25
N THR A 210 -24.99 34.08 25.53
CA THR A 210 -24.90 34.57 24.16
C THR A 210 -24.65 33.45 23.15
N ALA A 211 -24.71 32.19 23.60
CA ALA A 211 -24.50 31.02 22.78
C ALA A 211 -25.64 30.81 21.78
N ALA A 212 -25.29 30.83 20.49
CA ALA A 212 -26.16 30.49 19.38
C ALA A 212 -25.78 29.12 18.78
N ASN A 213 -26.82 28.38 18.38
CA ASN A 213 -26.69 27.06 17.75
C ASN A 213 -26.60 27.13 16.22
N ASN A 214 -26.68 28.33 15.66
CA ASN A 214 -26.52 28.61 14.25
C ASN A 214 -25.51 29.75 14.04
N ILE A 215 -25.00 29.85 12.82
CA ILE A 215 -24.16 30.96 12.41
C ILE A 215 -24.42 31.34 10.95
N THR A 216 -24.48 32.62 10.65
CA THR A 216 -24.88 33.17 9.35
C THR A 216 -23.82 34.11 8.80
N LEU A 217 -23.40 33.88 7.57
CA LEU A 217 -22.63 34.83 6.76
C LEU A 217 -23.61 35.64 5.89
N THR A 218 -23.54 36.96 5.95
CA THR A 218 -24.23 37.89 5.04
C THR A 218 -23.23 38.59 4.13
N PHE A 219 -23.73 39.24 3.07
CA PHE A 219 -22.89 39.91 2.07
C PHE A 219 -23.25 41.40 1.95
N ASP A 220 -22.24 42.23 1.70
CA ASP A 220 -22.40 43.68 1.50
C ASP A 220 -23.19 43.99 0.22
N GLU A 221 -24.34 44.66 0.37
CA GLU A 221 -25.20 45.06 -0.75
C GLU A 221 -24.52 46.06 -1.69
N ASN A 222 -23.54 46.84 -1.20
CA ASN A 222 -22.79 47.80 -2.02
C ASN A 222 -21.68 47.13 -2.85
N ASN A 223 -21.34 45.87 -2.55
CA ASN A 223 -20.33 45.09 -3.27
C ASN A 223 -20.80 43.63 -3.45
N PRO A 224 -21.76 43.39 -4.36
CA PRO A 224 -22.49 42.14 -4.46
C PRO A 224 -21.61 40.95 -4.85
N THR A 225 -21.79 39.82 -4.17
CA THR A 225 -21.09 38.57 -4.46
C THR A 225 -21.85 37.76 -5.51
N VAL A 226 -21.52 37.95 -6.78
CA VAL A 226 -22.16 37.27 -7.91
C VAL A 226 -21.52 35.90 -8.19
N LEU A 227 -22.34 34.86 -8.27
CA LEU A 227 -21.92 33.49 -8.54
C LEU A 227 -21.68 33.28 -10.04
N ASN A 228 -20.48 32.79 -10.39
CA ASN A 228 -20.03 32.65 -11.77
C ASN A 228 -19.87 31.18 -12.16
N ARG A 229 -20.37 30.79 -13.35
CA ARG A 229 -20.37 29.40 -13.85
C ARG A 229 -19.01 28.69 -13.74
N SER A 230 -17.94 29.39 -14.11
CA SER A 230 -16.60 28.81 -14.27
C SER A 230 -15.63 29.23 -13.17
N LYS A 231 -16.11 29.85 -12.09
CA LYS A 231 -15.27 30.35 -11.00
C LYS A 231 -15.89 30.02 -9.66
N THR A 232 -15.21 29.19 -8.87
CA THR A 232 -15.58 28.91 -7.49
C THR A 232 -15.54 30.18 -6.66
N THR A 233 -16.68 30.56 -6.09
CA THR A 233 -16.80 31.64 -5.10
C THR A 233 -16.42 31.07 -3.74
N LYS A 234 -15.44 31.69 -3.08
CA LYS A 234 -14.96 31.28 -1.76
C LYS A 234 -15.50 32.23 -0.70
N CYS A 235 -16.26 31.72 0.27
CA CYS A 235 -16.85 32.49 1.35
C CYS A 235 -16.33 31.97 2.70
N TRP A 236 -16.14 32.86 3.67
CA TRP A 236 -15.44 32.53 4.91
C TRP A 236 -16.19 33.02 6.13
N ILE A 237 -16.20 32.21 7.19
CA ILE A 237 -16.83 32.56 8.48
C ILE A 237 -16.02 31.98 9.64
N THR A 238 -16.02 32.68 10.77
CA THR A 238 -15.33 32.24 12.00
C THR A 238 -16.35 31.70 13.00
N LEU A 239 -16.06 30.59 13.66
CA LEU A 239 -16.95 29.97 14.66
C LEU A 239 -16.16 29.38 15.84
N ASN A 240 -16.87 29.11 16.93
CA ASN A 240 -16.34 28.33 18.05
C ASN A 240 -16.12 26.86 17.63
N PRO A 241 -15.06 26.20 18.13
CA PRO A 241 -14.69 24.81 17.81
C PRO A 241 -15.60 23.78 18.54
N THR A 242 -16.92 23.83 18.31
CA THR A 242 -17.89 22.99 19.05
C THR A 242 -18.49 21.85 18.23
N ILE A 243 -18.27 21.83 16.91
CA ILE A 243 -18.76 20.76 16.01
C ILE A 243 -17.82 19.55 16.09
N ILE A 244 -18.38 18.36 16.35
CA ILE A 244 -17.64 17.10 16.46
C ILE A 244 -17.88 16.19 15.25
N ALA A 245 -17.02 15.21 15.04
CA ALA A 245 -17.16 14.24 13.96
C ALA A 245 -18.50 13.48 14.05
N GLY A 246 -19.18 13.34 12.91
CA GLY A 246 -20.47 12.69 12.78
C GLY A 246 -21.68 13.62 12.99
N THR A 247 -21.49 14.84 13.50
CA THR A 247 -22.60 15.79 13.69
C THR A 247 -23.25 16.11 12.33
N PRO A 248 -24.55 15.82 12.16
CA PRO A 248 -25.29 16.23 10.96
C PRO A 248 -25.48 17.75 10.93
N THR A 249 -25.10 18.38 9.83
CA THR A 249 -25.04 19.84 9.65
C THR A 249 -25.75 20.20 8.36
N VAL A 250 -26.40 21.36 8.36
CA VAL A 250 -27.15 21.91 7.25
C VAL A 250 -26.56 23.27 6.90
N VAL A 251 -26.35 23.52 5.60
CA VAL A 251 -25.97 24.82 5.06
C VAL A 251 -27.09 25.32 4.18
N THR A 252 -27.67 26.45 4.55
CA THR A 252 -28.71 27.16 3.80
C THR A 252 -28.11 28.36 3.09
N LEU A 253 -28.13 28.33 1.76
CA LEU A 253 -27.72 29.41 0.86
C LEU A 253 -28.94 30.21 0.41
N LYS A 254 -28.88 31.53 0.50
CA LYS A 254 -29.86 32.43 -0.12
C LYS A 254 -29.18 33.33 -1.14
N ALA A 255 -29.85 33.57 -2.27
CA ALA A 255 -29.37 34.43 -3.33
C ALA A 255 -30.52 35.12 -4.08
N THR A 256 -30.20 36.16 -4.86
CA THR A 256 -31.14 36.84 -5.76
C THR A 256 -30.65 36.72 -7.20
N THR A 257 -31.46 36.12 -8.06
CA THR A 257 -31.20 35.94 -9.50
C THR A 257 -31.11 37.27 -10.26
N PRO A 258 -30.52 37.31 -11.47
CA PRO A 258 -30.51 38.52 -12.31
C PRO A 258 -31.90 39.10 -12.60
N GLU A 259 -32.93 38.27 -12.63
CA GLU A 259 -34.33 38.65 -12.84
C GLU A 259 -35.02 39.20 -11.56
N GLY A 260 -34.30 39.25 -10.43
CA GLY A 260 -34.80 39.76 -9.15
C GLY A 260 -35.56 38.74 -8.30
N LYS A 261 -35.60 37.46 -8.72
CA LYS A 261 -36.20 36.36 -7.94
C LYS A 261 -35.25 35.92 -6.83
N LYS A 262 -35.74 35.89 -5.59
CA LYS A 262 -35.02 35.33 -4.44
C LYS A 262 -35.09 33.80 -4.47
N ILE A 263 -33.95 33.15 -4.27
CA ILE A 263 -33.79 31.70 -4.30
C ILE A 263 -33.09 31.22 -3.03
N LYS A 264 -33.54 30.07 -2.51
CA LYS A 264 -32.94 29.37 -1.36
C LYS A 264 -32.42 28.00 -1.80
N GLY A 265 -31.34 27.54 -1.21
CA GLY A 265 -30.75 26.24 -1.46
C GLY A 265 -30.16 25.61 -0.21
N VAL A 266 -30.43 24.33 0.02
CA VAL A 266 -30.00 23.60 1.22
C VAL A 266 -28.98 22.52 0.86
N TYR A 267 -27.90 22.43 1.63
CA TYR A 267 -26.85 21.42 1.51
C TYR A 267 -26.60 20.77 2.87
N GLU A 268 -26.81 19.46 2.97
CA GLU A 268 -26.61 18.70 4.20
C GLU A 268 -25.32 17.89 4.15
N PHE A 269 -24.59 17.85 5.26
CA PHE A 269 -23.39 17.02 5.41
C PHE A 269 -23.20 16.57 6.86
N ALA A 270 -22.45 15.50 7.09
CA ALA A 270 -21.96 15.15 8.43
C ALA A 270 -20.50 15.59 8.56
N ALA A 271 -20.16 16.26 9.66
CA ALA A 271 -18.77 16.67 9.93
C ALA A 271 -17.85 15.44 9.95
N LYS A 272 -16.79 15.41 9.12
CA LYS A 272 -15.89 14.24 9.03
C LYS A 272 -14.87 14.16 10.17
N LYS A 273 -14.65 15.26 10.87
CA LYS A 273 -13.66 15.43 11.93
C LYS A 273 -14.18 16.44 12.94
N ASP A 274 -13.65 16.40 14.15
CA ASP A 274 -13.84 17.46 15.12
C ASP A 274 -13.27 18.77 14.58
N PHE A 275 -14.01 19.86 14.78
CA PHE A 275 -13.58 21.20 14.44
C PHE A 275 -12.71 21.75 15.56
N LEU A 276 -11.42 21.91 15.28
CA LEU A 276 -10.40 22.26 16.26
C LEU A 276 -10.05 23.75 16.18
N ARG A 277 -9.55 24.29 17.29
CA ARG A 277 -9.00 25.65 17.36
C ARG A 277 -7.81 25.78 16.42
N GLY A 278 -7.72 26.91 15.72
CA GLY A 278 -6.63 27.16 14.80
C GLY A 278 -6.65 26.27 13.56
N MET A 279 -7.80 25.68 13.23
CA MET A 279 -8.00 24.92 12.01
C MET A 279 -8.99 25.57 11.07
N ALA A 280 -8.78 25.33 9.77
CA ALA A 280 -9.68 25.74 8.70
C ALA A 280 -10.26 24.49 8.06
N TYR A 281 -11.58 24.43 7.96
CA TYR A 281 -12.27 23.32 7.31
C TYR A 281 -12.94 23.82 6.04
N TYR A 282 -12.87 22.97 5.01
CA TYR A 282 -13.35 23.27 3.67
C TYR A 282 -14.63 22.50 3.40
N ILE A 283 -15.71 23.24 3.19
CA ILE A 283 -17.01 22.71 2.78
C ILE A 283 -17.12 22.98 1.28
N SER A 284 -16.82 21.96 0.48
CA SER A 284 -16.99 22.02 -0.97
C SER A 284 -18.46 21.81 -1.31
N MET A 285 -19.07 22.82 -1.94
CA MET A 285 -20.49 22.85 -2.28
C MET A 285 -20.66 23.11 -3.78
N PRO A 286 -20.52 22.09 -4.63
CA PRO A 286 -21.01 22.18 -5.99
C PRO A 286 -22.54 22.31 -5.92
N ILE A 287 -23.07 23.47 -6.31
CA ILE A 287 -24.49 23.84 -6.12
C ILE A 287 -25.43 22.89 -6.87
N SER A 288 -24.93 22.09 -7.83
CA SER A 288 -25.65 20.97 -8.43
C SER A 288 -26.17 19.93 -7.43
N GLN A 289 -25.72 19.96 -6.16
CA GLN A 289 -26.15 19.09 -5.07
C GLN A 289 -27.15 19.75 -4.11
N ILE A 290 -27.53 21.01 -4.36
CA ILE A 290 -28.55 21.70 -3.56
C ILE A 290 -29.88 20.96 -3.69
N LEU A 291 -30.48 20.69 -2.53
CA LEU A 291 -31.65 19.85 -2.41
C LEU A 291 -32.87 20.48 -3.09
N GLU A 292 -33.01 21.82 -3.13
CA GLU A 292 -34.04 22.53 -3.90
C GLU A 292 -33.59 23.97 -4.23
N ALA A 293 -34.02 24.53 -5.37
CA ALA A 293 -33.93 25.97 -5.64
C ALA A 293 -35.35 26.53 -5.79
N GLU A 294 -35.98 26.88 -4.68
CA GLU A 294 -37.36 27.40 -4.65
C GLU A 294 -37.39 28.94 -4.55
N GLU A 295 -38.57 29.55 -4.78
CA GLU A 295 -38.78 30.98 -4.47
C GLU A 295 -38.73 31.20 -2.96
N ASP A 296 -37.82 32.07 -2.51
CA ASP A 296 -37.71 32.46 -1.09
C ASP A 296 -38.86 33.44 -0.77
N ASN A 297 -39.99 32.89 -0.30
CA ASN A 297 -41.21 33.62 0.04
C ASN A 297 -41.11 34.49 1.31
N GLY A 298 -39.97 34.46 2.01
CA GLY A 298 -39.69 35.33 3.15
C GLY A 298 -40.27 34.88 4.50
N GLU A 299 -40.69 33.62 4.63
CA GLU A 299 -41.09 33.04 5.94
C GLU A 299 -39.86 32.56 6.72
N GLU A 300 -39.85 32.77 8.04
CA GLU A 300 -38.84 32.24 8.97
C GLU A 300 -38.89 30.70 8.94
N ASP A 301 -37.72 30.07 8.92
CA ASP A 301 -37.56 28.63 8.68
C ASP A 301 -38.33 27.77 9.70
N GLU A 302 -39.53 27.31 9.34
CA GLU A 302 -40.11 26.08 9.89
C GLU A 302 -39.40 24.86 9.28
N GLU A 303 -39.26 23.83 10.10
CA GLU A 303 -38.61 22.54 9.83
C GLU A 303 -39.04 21.97 8.45
N ILE A 304 -38.15 22.01 7.45
CA ILE A 304 -38.47 21.55 6.08
C ILE A 304 -38.23 20.04 5.95
N ASP A 305 -39.32 19.34 5.65
CA ASP A 305 -39.35 17.97 5.13
C ASP A 305 -38.90 17.99 3.64
N ASN A 306 -37.87 17.22 3.27
CA ASN A 306 -37.07 17.40 2.04
C ASN A 306 -37.46 16.42 0.89
N PRO A 307 -37.95 16.89 -0.28
CA PRO A 307 -38.31 16.08 -1.44
C PRO A 307 -37.14 15.45 -2.22
N ASN A 308 -35.89 15.88 -1.99
CA ASN A 308 -34.69 15.31 -2.63
C ASN A 308 -34.05 14.17 -1.81
N ALA A 309 -34.69 13.78 -0.70
CA ALA A 309 -34.38 12.55 0.02
C ALA A 309 -34.84 11.29 -0.72
N ALA A 310 -35.57 11.38 -1.85
CA ALA A 310 -36.47 10.33 -2.32
C ALA A 310 -36.03 9.48 -3.55
N ASN A 311 -34.86 9.68 -4.19
CA ASN A 311 -34.43 8.83 -5.34
C ASN A 311 -32.93 8.46 -5.42
N HIS A 312 -32.35 7.91 -4.35
CA HIS A 312 -30.95 7.51 -4.32
C HIS A 312 -30.70 6.16 -3.64
N PHE A 313 -29.53 5.56 -3.89
CA PHE A 313 -29.03 4.46 -3.07
C PHE A 313 -28.57 4.97 -1.70
N VAL A 314 -29.14 4.42 -0.64
CA VAL A 314 -28.67 4.63 0.74
C VAL A 314 -27.48 3.72 1.02
N ASP A 315 -27.59 2.44 0.66
CA ASP A 315 -26.48 1.50 0.67
C ASP A 315 -26.57 0.55 -0.54
N PHE A 316 -25.45 -0.09 -0.86
CA PHE A 316 -25.37 -1.11 -1.89
C PHE A 316 -24.36 -2.18 -1.47
N LYS A 317 -24.78 -3.43 -1.43
CA LYS A 317 -24.04 -4.56 -0.86
C LYS A 317 -24.16 -5.78 -1.75
N LEU A 318 -23.17 -6.65 -1.67
CA LEU A 318 -23.17 -7.99 -2.24
C LEU A 318 -23.14 -8.98 -1.08
N LEU A 319 -24.31 -9.45 -0.65
CA LEU A 319 -24.38 -10.39 0.48
C LEU A 319 -24.03 -11.81 0.03
N ALA A 320 -23.23 -12.51 0.83
CA ALA A 320 -22.84 -13.90 0.58
C ALA A 320 -24.06 -14.83 0.55
N ALA A 321 -25.05 -14.60 1.42
CA ALA A 321 -26.29 -15.39 1.49
C ALA A 321 -27.10 -15.34 0.18
N ASN A 322 -27.09 -14.19 -0.51
CA ASN A 322 -27.81 -14.01 -1.78
C ASN A 322 -26.98 -14.42 -3.00
N ASN A 323 -25.67 -14.62 -2.82
CA ASN A 323 -24.70 -14.86 -3.89
C ASN A 323 -23.80 -16.08 -3.58
N ALA A 324 -24.40 -17.15 -3.03
CA ALA A 324 -23.69 -18.35 -2.64
C ALA A 324 -22.84 -18.91 -3.80
N GLY A 325 -21.59 -19.27 -3.49
CA GLY A 325 -20.61 -19.75 -4.48
C GLY A 325 -19.97 -18.65 -5.35
N LYS A 326 -20.39 -17.39 -5.22
CA LYS A 326 -19.84 -16.23 -5.97
C LYS A 326 -19.21 -15.21 -5.03
N ILE A 327 -19.85 -14.96 -3.89
CA ILE A 327 -19.35 -14.14 -2.80
C ILE A 327 -19.08 -15.07 -1.62
N LEU A 328 -17.84 -15.07 -1.14
CA LEU A 328 -17.43 -15.99 -0.09
C LEU A 328 -17.98 -15.52 1.27
N PRO A 329 -18.45 -16.45 2.12
CA PRO A 329 -19.00 -16.14 3.44
C PRO A 329 -17.91 -15.87 4.49
N ARG A 330 -16.64 -16.02 4.11
CA ARG A 330 -15.47 -15.89 4.98
C ARG A 330 -14.37 -15.13 4.27
N GLU A 331 -13.65 -14.32 5.03
CA GLU A 331 -12.47 -13.61 4.56
C GLU A 331 -11.31 -13.81 5.52
N ILE A 332 -10.09 -13.83 4.99
CA ILE A 332 -8.90 -13.85 5.82
C ILE A 332 -8.68 -12.47 6.42
N ARG A 333 -8.62 -12.38 7.76
CA ARG A 333 -8.26 -11.14 8.47
C ARG A 333 -6.97 -11.36 9.24
N TYR A 334 -6.02 -10.46 9.02
CA TYR A 334 -4.79 -10.44 9.80
C TYR A 334 -5.09 -10.01 11.25
N ASN A 335 -4.68 -10.86 12.20
CA ASN A 335 -4.80 -10.63 13.64
C ASN A 335 -3.41 -10.57 14.28
N PRO A 336 -2.95 -9.37 14.71
CA PRO A 336 -1.72 -9.22 15.46
C PRO A 336 -1.97 -9.50 16.96
N SER A 337 -1.46 -10.59 17.52
CA SER A 337 -1.55 -10.86 18.96
C SER A 337 -0.36 -11.67 19.50
N GLY A 338 0.27 -11.19 20.57
CA GLY A 338 1.48 -11.80 21.15
C GLY A 338 1.25 -13.10 21.94
N LYS A 339 2.27 -13.98 21.89
CA LYS A 339 2.53 -15.19 22.72
C LYS A 339 1.56 -16.38 22.58
N HIS A 340 1.98 -17.39 21.83
CA HIS A 340 1.64 -18.79 22.12
C HIS A 340 2.86 -19.54 22.68
N ASN A 341 2.70 -20.15 23.85
CA ASN A 341 3.65 -21.10 24.43
C ASN A 341 3.35 -22.50 23.86
N TYR A 342 4.31 -23.11 23.17
CA TYR A 342 4.39 -24.58 23.08
C TYR A 342 5.79 -25.03 23.49
N SER A 343 5.81 -26.03 24.37
CA SER A 343 6.98 -26.60 25.02
C SER A 343 7.92 -27.26 24.02
N GLU A 344 9.22 -27.03 24.26
CA GLU A 344 10.34 -27.72 23.64
C GLU A 344 10.15 -29.24 23.73
N ASN A 345 10.29 -29.93 22.58
CA ASN A 345 10.97 -31.22 22.37
C ASN A 345 10.40 -31.98 21.15
N SER A 346 10.64 -31.48 19.94
CA SER A 346 10.75 -32.27 18.70
C SER A 346 11.37 -31.40 17.60
N GLU A 347 12.17 -31.98 16.71
CA GLU A 347 12.97 -31.30 15.66
C GLU A 347 12.15 -30.63 14.52
N SER A 348 11.02 -29.99 14.86
CA SER A 348 10.23 -29.11 13.99
C SER A 348 10.02 -27.77 14.70
N THR A 349 11.03 -26.91 14.73
CA THR A 349 10.89 -25.57 15.37
C THR A 349 10.21 -24.60 14.41
N LEU A 350 8.87 -24.68 14.40
CA LEU A 350 7.91 -23.76 13.79
C LEU A 350 8.16 -22.31 14.26
N MET A 351 7.86 -21.37 13.36
CA MET A 351 7.94 -19.93 13.61
C MET A 351 7.10 -19.53 14.82
N ASN A 352 7.59 -18.58 15.61
CA ASN A 352 6.99 -18.12 16.86
C ASN A 352 5.61 -17.47 16.58
N SER A 353 4.54 -18.26 16.63
CA SER A 353 3.20 -17.96 16.13
C SER A 353 2.35 -17.17 17.13
N GLY A 354 2.54 -15.85 17.19
CA GLY A 354 1.53 -14.94 17.75
C GLY A 354 0.55 -14.42 16.69
N ASN A 355 1.06 -14.17 15.49
CA ASN A 355 0.31 -13.47 14.45
C ASN A 355 -0.29 -14.48 13.47
N SER A 356 -1.57 -14.31 13.17
CA SER A 356 -2.34 -15.25 12.33
C SER A 356 -3.29 -14.49 11.43
N SER A 357 -3.53 -15.04 10.25
CA SER A 357 -4.46 -14.52 9.24
C SER A 357 -5.66 -15.44 9.19
N LEU A 358 -6.52 -15.32 10.22
CA LEU A 358 -7.59 -16.27 10.44
C LEU A 358 -8.84 -15.91 9.63
N PRO A 359 -9.60 -16.91 9.16
CA PRO A 359 -10.86 -16.67 8.50
C PRO A 359 -11.87 -16.10 9.49
N ALA A 360 -12.45 -14.95 9.17
CA ALA A 360 -13.57 -14.36 9.87
C ALA A 360 -14.83 -14.48 9.01
N ALA A 361 -15.97 -14.69 9.65
CA ALA A 361 -17.25 -14.59 8.96
C ALA A 361 -17.42 -13.17 8.39
N THR A 362 -17.92 -13.09 7.17
CA THR A 362 -18.33 -11.84 6.53
C THR A 362 -19.74 -11.99 5.98
N GLU A 363 -20.55 -10.94 6.06
CA GLU A 363 -21.87 -10.91 5.44
C GLU A 363 -21.78 -10.69 3.92
N GLY A 364 -20.62 -10.24 3.43
CA GLY A 364 -20.37 -9.91 2.03
C GLY A 364 -19.57 -8.62 1.86
N PHE A 365 -19.77 -7.92 0.74
CA PHE A 365 -19.07 -6.68 0.43
C PHE A 365 -20.01 -5.49 0.45
N THR A 366 -19.58 -4.38 1.07
CA THR A 366 -20.26 -3.09 0.94
C THR A 366 -19.56 -2.27 -0.14
N LEU A 367 -20.34 -1.74 -1.08
CA LEU A 367 -19.84 -0.94 -2.19
C LEU A 367 -19.92 0.54 -1.84
N SER A 368 -18.99 1.32 -2.39
CA SER A 368 -18.94 2.77 -2.23
C SER A 368 -20.02 3.41 -3.10
N VAL A 369 -21.03 4.00 -2.47
CA VAL A 369 -22.07 4.78 -3.14
C VAL A 369 -21.64 6.25 -3.12
N ASP A 370 -21.34 6.79 -4.30
CA ASP A 370 -21.14 8.22 -4.51
C ASP A 370 -22.43 8.82 -5.08
N LYS A 371 -23.20 9.48 -4.21
CA LYS A 371 -24.49 10.07 -4.57
C LYS A 371 -24.34 11.27 -5.52
N GLU A 372 -23.16 11.89 -5.53
CA GLU A 372 -22.85 13.13 -6.25
C GLU A 372 -22.35 12.81 -7.66
N ALA A 373 -21.36 11.92 -7.76
CA ALA A 373 -20.87 11.39 -9.02
C ALA A 373 -21.86 10.41 -9.66
N GLN A 374 -22.91 10.02 -8.92
CA GLN A 374 -23.92 9.04 -9.33
C GLN A 374 -23.28 7.70 -9.71
N THR A 375 -22.37 7.23 -8.86
CA THR A 375 -21.68 5.96 -9.07
C THR A 375 -21.83 5.05 -7.87
N VAL A 376 -21.80 3.75 -8.14
CA VAL A 376 -21.61 2.72 -7.11
C VAL A 376 -20.41 1.89 -7.54
N THR A 377 -19.37 1.84 -6.72
CA THR A 377 -18.11 1.16 -7.08
C THR A 377 -17.64 0.20 -6.00
N GLY A 378 -17.08 -0.93 -6.40
CA GLY A 378 -16.39 -1.83 -5.48
C GLY A 378 -15.61 -2.91 -6.20
N CYS A 379 -14.59 -3.42 -5.51
CA CYS A 379 -13.75 -4.52 -5.99
C CYS A 379 -13.90 -5.71 -5.04
N VAL A 380 -14.27 -6.86 -5.62
CA VAL A 380 -14.28 -8.17 -4.97
C VAL A 380 -13.11 -8.97 -5.56
N PRO A 381 -11.99 -9.14 -4.84
CA PRO A 381 -10.72 -9.55 -5.45
C PRO A 381 -10.79 -10.83 -6.26
N TYR A 382 -11.48 -11.83 -5.73
CA TYR A 382 -11.61 -13.17 -6.30
C TYR A 382 -12.87 -13.33 -7.17
N LEU A 383 -13.56 -12.25 -7.54
CA LEU A 383 -14.81 -12.36 -8.29
C LEU A 383 -14.56 -12.88 -9.70
N PHE A 384 -15.11 -14.06 -9.98
CA PHE A 384 -15.12 -14.67 -11.31
C PHE A 384 -16.54 -14.83 -11.87
N ASN A 385 -17.58 -14.67 -11.06
CA ASN A 385 -18.97 -14.75 -11.51
C ASN A 385 -19.71 -13.44 -11.25
N PHE A 386 -19.81 -12.61 -12.27
CA PHE A 386 -20.39 -11.26 -12.23
C PHE A 386 -21.92 -11.22 -12.26
N LYS A 387 -22.59 -12.38 -12.33
CA LYS A 387 -24.06 -12.45 -12.25
C LYS A 387 -24.47 -12.46 -10.78
N LEU A 388 -24.78 -11.29 -10.24
CA LEU A 388 -24.95 -11.06 -8.82
C LEU A 388 -26.36 -10.55 -8.50
N ALA A 389 -26.87 -10.91 -7.33
CA ALA A 389 -28.07 -10.35 -6.74
C ALA A 389 -27.65 -9.31 -5.68
N PRO A 390 -27.58 -8.01 -6.02
CA PRO A 390 -27.17 -6.98 -5.08
C PRO A 390 -28.28 -6.71 -4.06
N THR A 391 -27.88 -6.49 -2.81
CA THR A 391 -28.75 -6.00 -1.74
C THR A 391 -28.51 -4.51 -1.57
N PHE A 392 -29.55 -3.72 -1.75
CA PHE A 392 -29.47 -2.27 -1.61
C PHE A 392 -30.68 -1.74 -0.85
N THR A 393 -30.46 -0.63 -0.17
CA THR A 393 -31.48 0.20 0.45
C THR A 393 -31.62 1.44 -0.39
N LEU A 394 -32.85 1.79 -0.76
CA LEU A 394 -33.14 3.03 -1.45
C LEU A 394 -33.68 4.05 -0.46
N SER A 395 -33.65 5.31 -0.86
CA SER A 395 -34.48 6.35 -0.29
C SER A 395 -35.94 5.91 -0.14
N GLU A 396 -36.64 6.45 0.85
CA GLU A 396 -38.02 6.06 1.18
C GLU A 396 -38.95 6.16 -0.03
N GLY A 397 -39.77 5.12 -0.24
CA GLY A 397 -40.72 5.03 -1.35
C GLY A 397 -40.12 4.85 -2.75
N ALA A 398 -38.80 4.82 -2.89
CA ALA A 398 -38.15 4.72 -4.19
C ALA A 398 -38.06 3.29 -4.72
N LYS A 399 -37.92 3.18 -6.05
CA LYS A 399 -37.73 1.92 -6.78
C LYS A 399 -36.56 2.01 -7.73
N ALA A 400 -35.83 0.90 -7.89
CA ALA A 400 -34.69 0.79 -8.79
C ALA A 400 -35.09 0.06 -10.08
N TYR A 401 -34.53 0.48 -11.21
CA TYR A 401 -34.77 -0.12 -12.52
C TYR A 401 -33.45 -0.28 -13.29
N VAL A 402 -33.31 -1.39 -14.02
CA VAL A 402 -32.25 -1.60 -15.01
C VAL A 402 -32.93 -1.93 -16.33
N ASN A 403 -32.62 -1.20 -17.40
CA ASN A 403 -33.28 -1.35 -18.71
C ASN A 403 -34.83 -1.34 -18.62
N GLY A 404 -35.39 -0.54 -17.71
CA GLY A 404 -36.82 -0.44 -17.46
C GLY A 404 -37.45 -1.60 -16.66
N VAL A 405 -36.67 -2.60 -16.26
CA VAL A 405 -37.11 -3.71 -15.41
C VAL A 405 -36.85 -3.37 -13.94
N GLU A 406 -37.87 -3.49 -13.08
CA GLU A 406 -37.75 -3.22 -11.64
C GLU A 406 -36.75 -4.20 -10.98
N GLN A 407 -35.87 -3.67 -10.15
CA GLN A 407 -34.84 -4.41 -9.42
C GLN A 407 -35.30 -4.62 -7.98
N VAL A 408 -35.44 -5.87 -7.58
CA VAL A 408 -35.82 -6.26 -6.22
C VAL A 408 -34.53 -6.55 -5.45
N SER A 409 -34.30 -5.76 -4.39
CA SER A 409 -33.12 -5.86 -3.53
C SER A 409 -32.90 -7.30 -3.02
N GLY A 410 -31.70 -7.82 -3.23
CA GLY A 410 -31.27 -9.15 -2.84
C GLY A 410 -31.82 -10.30 -3.68
N GLN A 411 -32.65 -10.03 -4.70
CA GLN A 411 -33.32 -11.06 -5.49
C GLN A 411 -33.04 -10.96 -6.99
N THR A 412 -33.11 -9.76 -7.57
CA THR A 412 -32.90 -9.61 -9.01
C THR A 412 -31.43 -9.80 -9.35
N ILE A 413 -31.14 -10.75 -10.26
CA ILE A 413 -29.79 -11.02 -10.74
C ILE A 413 -29.45 -10.07 -11.88
N VAL A 414 -28.31 -9.40 -11.76
CA VAL A 414 -27.76 -8.48 -12.76
C VAL A 414 -26.36 -8.93 -13.14
N ASP A 415 -26.03 -8.80 -14.42
CA ASP A 415 -24.71 -9.12 -14.97
C ASP A 415 -23.82 -7.87 -14.94
N PHE A 416 -22.79 -7.89 -14.08
CA PHE A 416 -21.84 -6.79 -13.92
C PHE A 416 -20.51 -7.03 -14.65
N THR A 417 -20.50 -7.85 -15.71
CA THR A 417 -19.34 -7.96 -16.60
C THR A 417 -18.97 -6.64 -17.28
N GLN A 418 -19.91 -5.69 -17.34
CA GLN A 418 -19.73 -4.31 -17.75
C GLN A 418 -20.45 -3.39 -16.74
N PRO A 419 -20.11 -2.08 -16.68
CA PRO A 419 -20.88 -1.12 -15.88
C PRO A 419 -22.37 -1.13 -16.23
N VAL A 420 -23.23 -1.10 -15.21
CA VAL A 420 -24.69 -1.18 -15.35
C VAL A 420 -25.35 0.11 -14.89
N GLU A 421 -26.24 0.66 -15.71
CA GLU A 421 -27.05 1.83 -15.33
C GLU A 421 -28.30 1.42 -14.53
N TYR A 422 -28.41 1.95 -13.31
CA TYR A 422 -29.59 1.83 -12.45
C TYR A 422 -30.34 3.15 -12.42
N THR A 423 -31.61 3.17 -12.84
CA THR A 423 -32.49 4.32 -12.66
C THR A 423 -33.30 4.17 -11.39
N ILE A 424 -33.09 5.05 -10.41
CA ILE A 424 -33.88 5.15 -9.19
C ILE A 424 -35.02 6.15 -9.42
N VAL A 425 -36.24 5.74 -9.11
CA VAL A 425 -37.46 6.53 -9.28
C VAL A 425 -38.09 6.73 -7.90
N SER A 426 -38.28 7.98 -7.48
CA SER A 426 -38.97 8.29 -6.22
C SER A 426 -40.47 7.96 -6.29
N HIS A 427 -41.16 8.01 -5.15
CA HIS A 427 -42.62 7.89 -5.13
C HIS A 427 -43.32 8.98 -5.96
N ASP A 428 -42.71 10.16 -6.09
CA ASP A 428 -43.21 11.29 -6.90
C ASP A 428 -42.80 11.21 -8.38
N GLY A 429 -42.08 10.17 -8.79
CA GLY A 429 -41.71 9.93 -10.19
C GLY A 429 -40.41 10.62 -10.64
N TYR A 430 -39.65 11.27 -9.74
CA TYR A 430 -38.34 11.84 -10.06
C TYR A 430 -37.31 10.74 -10.28
N LYS A 431 -36.54 10.86 -11.37
CA LYS A 431 -35.57 9.85 -11.77
C LYS A 431 -34.13 10.30 -11.53
N ARG A 432 -33.29 9.39 -11.04
CA ARG A 432 -31.84 9.56 -10.93
C ARG A 432 -31.15 8.30 -11.46
N THR A 433 -30.15 8.43 -12.31
CA THR A 433 -29.41 7.28 -12.86
C THR A 433 -28.06 7.16 -12.15
N TYR A 434 -27.70 5.94 -11.75
CA TYR A 434 -26.40 5.58 -11.20
C TYR A 434 -25.67 4.61 -12.13
N THR A 435 -24.37 4.81 -12.32
CA THR A 435 -23.50 3.81 -12.94
C THR A 435 -22.92 2.90 -11.86
N VAL A 436 -23.31 1.63 -11.88
CA VAL A 436 -22.83 0.60 -10.94
C VAL A 436 -21.71 -0.20 -11.60
N THR A 437 -20.52 -0.16 -11.01
CA THR A 437 -19.32 -0.86 -11.50
C THR A 437 -18.78 -1.78 -10.41
N ILE A 438 -18.72 -3.07 -10.71
CA ILE A 438 -18.19 -4.10 -9.80
C ILE A 438 -17.02 -4.77 -10.51
N THR A 439 -15.84 -4.72 -9.90
CA THR A 439 -14.61 -5.27 -10.50
C THR A 439 -14.02 -6.38 -9.64
N ASN A 440 -13.03 -7.07 -10.19
CA ASN A 440 -12.04 -7.84 -9.43
C ASN A 440 -10.67 -7.13 -9.52
N THR A 441 -9.59 -7.81 -9.14
CA THR A 441 -8.23 -7.25 -9.20
C THR A 441 -7.65 -7.14 -10.60
N GLY A 442 -8.35 -7.64 -11.63
CA GLY A 442 -7.82 -7.80 -12.98
C GLY A 442 -6.96 -9.05 -13.17
N LEU A 443 -6.78 -9.87 -12.12
CA LEU A 443 -6.06 -11.14 -12.19
C LEU A 443 -7.02 -12.32 -12.44
N PRO A 444 -6.58 -13.39 -13.12
CA PRO A 444 -7.29 -14.66 -13.17
C PRO A 444 -7.50 -15.26 -11.78
N VAL A 445 -8.52 -16.12 -11.62
CA VAL A 445 -8.86 -16.75 -10.34
C VAL A 445 -8.71 -18.26 -10.43
N VAL A 446 -7.99 -18.86 -9.49
CA VAL A 446 -7.86 -20.31 -9.32
C VAL A 446 -8.63 -20.74 -8.08
N VAL A 447 -9.56 -21.67 -8.24
CA VAL A 447 -10.38 -22.22 -7.16
C VAL A 447 -9.98 -23.68 -6.92
N LEU A 448 -9.53 -23.97 -5.70
CA LEU A 448 -9.31 -25.32 -5.18
C LEU A 448 -10.51 -25.65 -4.28
N ASP A 449 -11.25 -26.72 -4.53
CA ASP A 449 -12.53 -27.00 -3.84
C ASP A 449 -12.42 -27.39 -2.35
N ALA A 450 -11.20 -27.62 -1.85
CA ALA A 450 -10.87 -28.03 -0.48
C ALA A 450 -11.59 -29.31 0.01
N THR A 451 -12.02 -30.18 -0.92
CA THR A 451 -12.79 -31.38 -0.58
C THR A 451 -12.08 -32.66 -1.05
N PRO A 452 -11.92 -33.67 -0.16
CA PRO A 452 -12.15 -33.59 1.29
C PRO A 452 -11.11 -32.72 2.01
N ALA A 453 -11.31 -32.53 3.31
CA ALA A 453 -10.39 -31.74 4.13
C ALA A 453 -8.99 -32.39 4.19
N GLY A 454 -7.96 -31.56 4.06
CA GLY A 454 -6.58 -32.02 4.10
C GLY A 454 -6.11 -32.55 5.47
N ASN A 455 -4.94 -33.18 5.47
CA ASN A 455 -4.36 -33.85 6.65
C ASN A 455 -3.40 -32.98 7.48
N MET A 456 -3.07 -31.77 7.03
CA MET A 456 -2.17 -30.84 7.70
C MET A 456 -2.92 -29.59 8.14
N THR A 457 -2.77 -29.21 9.41
CA THR A 457 -3.29 -27.93 9.92
C THR A 457 -2.36 -26.79 9.52
N TRP A 458 -2.88 -25.83 8.77
CA TRP A 458 -2.24 -24.54 8.51
C TRP A 458 -2.77 -23.53 9.52
N GLN A 459 -2.05 -23.36 10.63
CA GLN A 459 -2.50 -22.56 11.78
C GLN A 459 -2.69 -21.09 11.41
N GLU A 460 -1.77 -20.53 10.63
CA GLU A 460 -1.79 -19.13 10.23
C GLU A 460 -3.00 -18.78 9.35
N ALA A 461 -3.59 -19.75 8.64
CA ALA A 461 -4.81 -19.56 7.84
C ALA A 461 -6.06 -20.19 8.48
N GLY A 462 -5.97 -20.81 9.66
CA GLY A 462 -7.09 -21.55 10.26
C GLY A 462 -7.69 -22.64 9.35
N LEU A 463 -6.86 -23.26 8.50
CA LEU A 463 -7.29 -24.21 7.45
C LEU A 463 -6.68 -25.60 7.63
N LYS A 464 -7.32 -26.61 7.03
CA LYS A 464 -6.73 -27.92 6.79
C LYS A 464 -6.41 -28.09 5.31
N VAL A 465 -5.16 -28.38 5.01
CA VAL A 465 -4.62 -28.54 3.66
C VAL A 465 -3.86 -29.86 3.53
N TYR A 466 -3.62 -30.35 2.32
CA TYR A 466 -2.84 -31.57 2.13
C TYR A 466 -1.35 -31.30 2.31
N ALA A 467 -0.69 -32.11 3.15
CA ALA A 467 0.74 -32.04 3.38
C ALA A 467 1.53 -32.37 2.11
N LYS A 468 2.76 -31.84 1.99
CA LYS A 468 3.70 -32.19 0.91
C LYS A 468 3.90 -33.71 0.77
N SER A 469 3.89 -34.43 1.89
CA SER A 469 4.08 -35.89 1.95
C SER A 469 2.81 -36.70 1.67
N TYR A 470 1.64 -36.07 1.59
CA TYR A 470 0.40 -36.77 1.27
C TYR A 470 0.37 -37.13 -0.21
N ASP A 471 -0.16 -38.31 -0.55
CA ASP A 471 -0.32 -38.69 -1.96
C ASP A 471 -1.29 -37.74 -2.67
N TRP A 472 -1.26 -37.71 -3.99
CA TRP A 472 -2.16 -36.86 -4.76
C TRP A 472 -3.61 -37.28 -4.50
N ASN A 473 -4.41 -36.38 -3.92
CA ASN A 473 -5.86 -36.54 -3.70
C ASN A 473 -6.66 -36.38 -5.02
N GLY A 474 -6.10 -36.90 -6.11
CA GLY A 474 -6.57 -36.67 -7.47
C GLY A 474 -7.96 -37.22 -7.75
N ASP A 475 -8.45 -38.17 -6.96
CA ASP A 475 -9.72 -38.84 -7.21
C ASP A 475 -10.94 -38.10 -6.63
N GLU A 476 -10.71 -37.05 -5.83
CA GLU A 476 -11.78 -36.36 -5.09
C GLU A 476 -11.72 -34.83 -5.21
N GLY A 477 -10.53 -34.24 -5.36
CA GLY A 477 -10.35 -32.79 -5.45
C GLY A 477 -10.62 -32.24 -6.86
N HIS A 478 -11.11 -31.01 -6.93
CA HIS A 478 -11.35 -30.30 -8.19
C HIS A 478 -10.67 -28.93 -8.21
N VAL A 479 -10.22 -28.54 -9.40
CA VAL A 479 -9.64 -27.23 -9.67
C VAL A 479 -10.39 -26.57 -10.82
N SER A 480 -10.84 -25.33 -10.57
CA SER A 480 -11.36 -24.44 -11.61
C SER A 480 -10.44 -23.26 -11.80
N VAL A 481 -10.34 -22.77 -13.05
CA VAL A 481 -9.56 -21.58 -13.39
C VAL A 481 -10.43 -20.67 -14.24
N TYR A 482 -10.50 -19.39 -13.87
CA TYR A 482 -11.26 -18.35 -14.55
C TYR A 482 -10.31 -17.25 -15.01
N ASN A 483 -10.55 -16.72 -16.21
CA ASN A 483 -9.89 -15.51 -16.67
C ASN A 483 -10.38 -14.30 -15.85
N ALA A 484 -9.66 -13.18 -15.94
CA ALA A 484 -10.00 -11.96 -15.22
C ALA A 484 -11.40 -11.39 -15.58
N ASP A 485 -11.92 -11.69 -16.78
CA ASP A 485 -13.27 -11.31 -17.20
C ASP A 485 -14.37 -12.27 -16.69
N GLY A 486 -13.99 -13.29 -15.92
CA GLY A 486 -14.89 -14.32 -15.39
C GLY A 486 -15.20 -15.47 -16.35
N SER A 487 -14.67 -15.44 -17.59
CA SER A 487 -14.81 -16.57 -18.50
C SER A 487 -14.03 -17.79 -18.01
N ILE A 488 -14.59 -18.98 -18.22
CA ILE A 488 -13.99 -20.23 -17.76
C ILE A 488 -12.77 -20.58 -18.62
N ASN A 489 -11.64 -20.85 -17.98
CA ASN A 489 -10.43 -21.36 -18.61
C ASN A 489 -10.26 -22.88 -18.38
N VAL A 490 -10.45 -23.32 -17.13
CA VAL A 490 -10.52 -24.74 -16.75
C VAL A 490 -11.78 -24.93 -15.92
N ASP A 491 -12.68 -25.80 -16.40
CA ASP A 491 -13.97 -26.05 -15.76
C ASP A 491 -13.90 -27.27 -14.84
N ASN A 492 -13.92 -27.04 -13.53
CA ASN A 492 -14.10 -28.06 -12.50
C ASN A 492 -13.35 -29.38 -12.77
N ALA A 493 -12.05 -29.29 -13.08
CA ALA A 493 -11.27 -30.43 -13.52
C ALA A 493 -10.77 -31.23 -12.31
N LEU A 494 -10.91 -32.55 -12.40
CA LEU A 494 -10.44 -33.50 -11.39
C LEU A 494 -8.92 -33.37 -11.20
N ALA A 495 -8.47 -33.15 -9.96
CA ALA A 495 -7.09 -32.82 -9.66
C ALA A 495 -6.73 -33.02 -8.17
N GLY A 496 -5.50 -33.45 -7.93
CA GLY A 496 -4.90 -33.42 -6.61
C GLY A 496 -4.12 -32.13 -6.38
N TYR A 497 -4.13 -31.60 -5.17
CA TYR A 497 -3.35 -30.42 -4.79
C TYR A 497 -2.85 -30.52 -3.36
N ARG A 498 -1.57 -30.18 -3.14
CA ARG A 498 -0.90 -30.28 -1.84
C ARG A 498 0.12 -29.18 -1.65
N VAL A 499 0.47 -28.89 -0.40
CA VAL A 499 1.52 -27.92 -0.09
C VAL A 499 2.85 -28.35 -0.71
N ARG A 500 3.63 -27.38 -1.17
CA ARG A 500 4.95 -27.63 -1.80
C ARG A 500 6.06 -26.76 -1.20
N GLY A 501 7.27 -26.92 -1.71
CA GLY A 501 8.45 -26.17 -1.29
C GLY A 501 9.09 -26.74 -0.02
N ASN A 502 10.37 -26.45 0.19
CA ASN A 502 11.14 -26.91 1.34
C ASN A 502 11.18 -25.86 2.44
N THR A 503 11.63 -24.64 2.10
CA THR A 503 11.64 -23.51 3.04
C THR A 503 10.29 -22.79 3.06
N THR A 504 9.69 -22.56 1.88
CA THR A 504 8.45 -21.79 1.73
C THR A 504 7.22 -22.47 2.34
N MET A 505 7.21 -23.81 2.47
CA MET A 505 6.16 -24.51 3.23
C MET A 505 6.16 -24.17 4.73
N GLY A 506 7.26 -23.63 5.26
CA GLY A 506 7.36 -23.17 6.64
C GLY A 506 6.83 -21.74 6.86
N MET A 507 6.51 -21.00 5.81
CA MET A 507 6.13 -19.58 5.88
C MET A 507 4.63 -19.39 6.18
N PRO A 508 4.21 -18.22 6.71
CA PRO A 508 2.81 -17.93 7.02
C PRO A 508 1.85 -18.16 5.85
N LYS A 509 2.27 -17.82 4.62
CA LYS A 509 1.53 -18.11 3.39
C LYS A 509 2.10 -19.32 2.67
N LYS A 510 1.30 -20.38 2.51
CA LYS A 510 1.75 -21.67 1.95
C LYS A 510 1.61 -21.72 0.43
N PRO A 511 2.62 -22.22 -0.32
CA PRO A 511 2.50 -22.51 -1.75
C PRO A 511 1.93 -23.92 -2.00
N PHE A 512 1.35 -24.14 -3.19
CA PHE A 512 0.73 -25.42 -3.58
C PHE A 512 1.30 -25.97 -4.89
N ALA A 513 1.27 -27.29 -5.04
CA ALA A 513 1.42 -27.98 -6.33
C ALA A 513 0.08 -28.61 -6.71
N ILE A 514 -0.23 -28.61 -8.00
CA ILE A 514 -1.47 -29.17 -8.58
C ILE A 514 -1.07 -30.30 -9.55
N LYS A 515 -1.81 -31.41 -9.51
CA LYS A 515 -1.75 -32.52 -10.47
C LYS A 515 -3.15 -32.81 -10.96
N PHE A 516 -3.51 -32.34 -12.16
CA PHE A 516 -4.74 -32.75 -12.82
C PHE A 516 -4.71 -34.23 -13.19
N ASP A 517 -5.87 -34.88 -13.15
CA ASP A 517 -6.03 -36.26 -13.61
C ASP A 517 -5.76 -36.39 -15.11
N SER A 518 -6.24 -35.43 -15.91
CA SER A 518 -5.98 -35.30 -17.35
C SER A 518 -5.19 -34.03 -17.68
N LYS A 519 -4.44 -34.01 -18.79
CA LYS A 519 -3.64 -32.84 -19.18
C LYS A 519 -4.57 -31.64 -19.46
N GLN A 520 -4.36 -30.52 -18.77
CA GLN A 520 -5.11 -29.27 -18.95
C GLN A 520 -4.19 -28.19 -19.54
N ALA A 521 -4.72 -27.39 -20.48
CA ALA A 521 -4.09 -26.11 -20.85
C ALA A 521 -4.61 -25.06 -19.86
N VAL A 522 -3.74 -24.21 -19.34
CA VAL A 522 -4.10 -23.29 -18.27
C VAL A 522 -3.62 -21.89 -18.63
N LEU A 523 -4.55 -20.93 -18.72
CA LEU A 523 -4.29 -19.51 -18.99
C LEU A 523 -3.37 -19.25 -20.19
N GLY A 524 -3.57 -20.00 -21.27
CA GLY A 524 -2.78 -19.90 -22.51
C GLY A 524 -1.48 -20.70 -22.51
N MET A 525 -1.06 -21.26 -21.38
CA MET A 525 0.10 -22.15 -21.31
C MET A 525 -0.25 -23.56 -21.83
N PRO A 526 0.71 -24.28 -22.47
CA PRO A 526 0.50 -25.60 -23.06
C PRO A 526 -0.06 -26.67 -22.11
N LYS A 527 -0.65 -27.71 -22.70
CA LYS A 527 -1.34 -28.78 -21.94
C LYS A 527 -0.37 -29.59 -21.08
N HIS A 528 -0.61 -29.65 -19.77
CA HIS A 528 0.10 -30.55 -18.86
C HIS A 528 -0.72 -30.89 -17.61
N LYS A 529 -0.32 -31.93 -16.87
CA LYS A 529 -0.98 -32.31 -15.61
C LYS A 529 -0.47 -31.51 -14.40
N ARG A 530 0.79 -31.07 -14.41
CA ARG A 530 1.52 -30.55 -13.24
C ARG A 530 1.65 -29.03 -13.24
N TRP A 531 1.18 -28.36 -12.20
CA TRP A 531 1.23 -26.89 -12.07
C TRP A 531 1.62 -26.46 -10.66
N CYS A 532 2.04 -25.21 -10.50
CA CYS A 532 2.54 -24.67 -9.23
C CYS A 532 1.84 -23.37 -8.90
N LEU A 533 1.41 -23.20 -7.65
CA LEU A 533 1.00 -21.92 -7.09
C LEU A 533 2.10 -21.48 -6.12
N LEU A 534 2.97 -20.58 -6.56
CA LEU A 534 4.02 -20.00 -5.73
C LEU A 534 3.43 -18.84 -4.92
N ALA A 535 3.62 -18.85 -3.60
CA ALA A 535 3.03 -17.86 -2.72
C ALA A 535 3.73 -16.49 -2.79
N ASN A 536 4.98 -16.45 -3.28
CA ASN A 536 5.85 -15.27 -3.35
C ASN A 536 5.84 -14.42 -2.07
N TRP A 537 5.67 -15.05 -0.90
CA TRP A 537 5.32 -14.31 0.31
C TRP A 537 6.46 -13.42 0.83
N VAL A 538 7.72 -13.78 0.57
CA VAL A 538 8.89 -12.97 0.91
C VAL A 538 9.23 -11.92 -0.15
N ASP A 539 8.54 -11.94 -1.29
CA ASP A 539 8.71 -10.98 -2.38
C ASP A 539 7.71 -9.84 -2.21
N ARG A 540 8.18 -8.66 -1.80
CA ARG A 540 7.32 -7.46 -1.66
C ARG A 540 6.66 -7.06 -2.97
N THR A 541 7.27 -7.39 -4.11
CA THR A 541 6.78 -7.00 -5.45
C THR A 541 5.84 -8.02 -6.08
N MET A 542 5.81 -9.25 -5.57
CA MET A 542 5.09 -10.41 -6.12
C MET A 542 5.50 -10.85 -7.55
N ILE A 543 6.46 -10.18 -8.20
CA ILE A 543 6.79 -10.33 -9.62
C ILE A 543 8.25 -10.75 -9.89
N ARG A 544 9.09 -11.01 -8.88
CA ARG A 544 10.51 -11.37 -9.09
C ARG A 544 10.69 -12.66 -9.91
N ASN A 545 9.86 -13.67 -9.62
CA ASN A 545 9.81 -14.90 -10.41
C ASN A 545 9.45 -14.61 -11.88
N THR A 546 8.41 -13.79 -12.12
CA THR A 546 8.00 -13.39 -13.46
C THR A 546 9.12 -12.70 -14.22
N VAL A 547 9.78 -11.70 -13.60
CA VAL A 547 10.89 -10.97 -14.21
C VAL A 547 12.06 -11.90 -14.52
N ALA A 548 12.41 -12.82 -13.62
CA ALA A 548 13.46 -13.80 -13.86
C ALA A 548 13.15 -14.73 -15.04
N PHE A 549 11.90 -15.18 -15.18
CA PHE A 549 11.48 -16.02 -16.30
C PHE A 549 11.41 -15.23 -17.60
N GLU A 550 11.01 -13.95 -17.60
CA GLU A 550 11.11 -13.10 -18.80
C GLU A 550 12.57 -12.89 -19.25
N ILE A 551 13.52 -12.77 -18.31
CA ILE A 551 14.96 -12.75 -18.63
C ILE A 551 15.38 -14.08 -19.26
N ALA A 552 14.91 -15.21 -18.72
CA ALA A 552 15.19 -16.53 -19.28
C ALA A 552 14.62 -16.67 -20.71
N HIS A 553 13.40 -16.23 -20.95
CA HIS A 553 12.77 -16.23 -22.29
C HIS A 553 13.45 -15.30 -23.29
N ALA A 554 14.16 -14.26 -22.84
CA ALA A 554 15.00 -13.46 -23.73
C ALA A 554 16.10 -14.29 -24.41
N THR A 555 16.46 -15.44 -23.81
CA THR A 555 17.48 -16.37 -24.30
C THR A 555 16.95 -17.49 -25.19
N ASP A 556 15.62 -17.59 -25.40
CA ASP A 556 14.96 -18.63 -26.19
C ASP A 556 15.45 -18.61 -27.65
N GLU A 557 16.54 -19.33 -27.90
CA GLU A 557 17.15 -19.58 -29.21
C GLU A 557 17.34 -21.10 -29.38
N ALA A 558 17.47 -21.57 -30.63
CA ALA A 558 17.48 -22.99 -31.00
C ALA A 558 18.55 -23.86 -30.30
N THR A 559 19.52 -23.25 -29.61
CA THR A 559 20.60 -23.92 -28.88
C THR A 559 20.71 -23.49 -27.41
N GLY A 560 19.76 -22.69 -26.88
CA GLY A 560 19.81 -22.13 -25.52
C GLY A 560 19.47 -23.13 -24.40
N MET A 561 18.75 -22.68 -23.37
CA MET A 561 18.34 -23.51 -22.22
C MET A 561 17.25 -24.57 -22.55
N GLY A 562 16.78 -24.62 -23.80
CA GLY A 562 15.76 -25.57 -24.28
C GLY A 562 14.33 -25.15 -23.95
N TRP A 563 14.02 -25.02 -22.65
CA TRP A 563 12.69 -24.62 -22.17
C TRP A 563 12.81 -23.84 -20.85
N ASN A 564 11.89 -22.92 -20.60
CA ASN A 564 11.76 -22.22 -19.31
C ASN A 564 10.27 -22.11 -18.91
N PRO A 565 9.96 -22.07 -17.60
CA PRO A 565 8.58 -22.02 -17.14
C PRO A 565 7.92 -20.68 -17.47
N HIS A 566 6.68 -20.74 -17.96
CA HIS A 566 5.79 -19.59 -17.99
C HIS A 566 4.94 -19.52 -16.74
N GLY A 567 4.38 -18.34 -16.46
CA GLY A 567 3.42 -18.17 -15.40
C GLY A 567 2.79 -16.79 -15.34
N VAL A 568 1.76 -16.66 -14.51
CA VAL A 568 0.96 -15.45 -14.35
C VAL A 568 0.49 -15.32 -12.89
N ASN A 569 0.38 -14.09 -12.39
CA ASN A 569 -0.21 -13.84 -11.07
C ASN A 569 -1.73 -14.11 -11.11
N VAL A 570 -2.25 -14.74 -10.06
CA VAL A 570 -3.65 -15.16 -9.91
C VAL A 570 -4.14 -14.93 -8.49
N GLU A 571 -5.44 -14.74 -8.32
CA GLU A 571 -6.08 -14.86 -7.01
C GLU A 571 -6.40 -16.33 -6.73
N VAL A 572 -6.12 -16.81 -5.52
CA VAL A 572 -6.41 -18.21 -5.14
C VAL A 572 -7.54 -18.26 -4.14
N VAL A 573 -8.51 -19.13 -4.40
CA VAL A 573 -9.57 -19.51 -3.45
C VAL A 573 -9.35 -20.97 -3.06
N TYR A 574 -9.41 -21.27 -1.76
CA TYR A 574 -9.34 -22.63 -1.22
C TYR A 574 -10.62 -22.90 -0.41
N GLY A 575 -11.50 -23.73 -0.96
CA GLY A 575 -12.86 -23.95 -0.47
C GLY A 575 -13.67 -22.67 -0.54
N ASP A 576 -14.07 -22.18 0.62
CA ASP A 576 -14.86 -20.95 0.78
C ASP A 576 -14.01 -19.74 1.20
N ILE A 577 -12.70 -19.77 0.98
CA ILE A 577 -11.75 -18.76 1.50
C ILE A 577 -10.82 -18.26 0.41
N HIS A 578 -10.73 -16.94 0.26
CA HIS A 578 -9.73 -16.28 -0.56
C HIS A 578 -8.37 -16.22 0.16
N LEU A 579 -7.33 -16.72 -0.50
CA LEU A 579 -5.95 -16.77 0.00
C LEU A 579 -5.07 -15.64 -0.55
N GLY A 580 -5.58 -14.78 -1.43
CA GLY A 580 -4.82 -13.69 -2.07
C GLY A 580 -4.01 -14.11 -3.30
N ASN A 581 -3.01 -13.30 -3.63
CA ASN A 581 -2.23 -13.37 -4.86
C ASN A 581 -1.18 -14.50 -4.85
N TYR A 582 -1.14 -15.33 -5.88
CA TYR A 582 -0.12 -16.34 -6.10
C TYR A 582 0.44 -16.20 -7.52
N TYR A 583 1.63 -16.71 -7.76
CA TYR A 583 2.13 -16.91 -9.11
C TYR A 583 1.86 -18.34 -9.57
N LEU A 584 0.93 -18.51 -10.52
CA LEU A 584 0.63 -19.78 -11.17
C LEU A 584 1.63 -20.02 -12.30
N CYS A 585 2.41 -21.10 -12.22
CA CYS A 585 3.40 -21.42 -13.23
C CYS A 585 3.48 -22.91 -13.55
N GLU A 586 4.11 -23.21 -14.67
CA GLU A 586 4.44 -24.57 -15.09
C GLU A 586 5.41 -25.24 -14.11
N GLN A 587 5.19 -26.51 -13.79
CA GLN A 587 6.17 -27.30 -13.02
C GLN A 587 7.26 -27.85 -13.96
N ILE A 588 8.53 -27.75 -13.60
CA ILE A 588 9.60 -28.38 -14.38
C ILE A 588 9.38 -29.91 -14.42
N LYS A 589 9.18 -30.44 -15.63
CA LYS A 589 9.01 -31.88 -15.93
C LYS A 589 9.47 -32.17 -17.35
N ILE A 590 9.88 -33.42 -17.59
CA ILE A 590 10.10 -33.96 -18.93
C ILE A 590 8.73 -34.14 -19.59
N ASP A 591 8.50 -33.46 -20.71
CA ASP A 591 7.31 -33.53 -21.56
C ASP A 591 7.60 -32.72 -22.82
N GLY A 592 7.00 -33.09 -23.96
CA GLY A 592 7.20 -32.36 -25.23
C GLY A 592 6.70 -30.90 -25.24
N ASN A 593 5.87 -30.49 -24.27
CA ASN A 593 5.52 -29.08 -24.07
C ASN A 593 6.36 -28.38 -22.98
N ARG A 594 7.34 -29.09 -22.42
CA ARG A 594 8.22 -28.62 -21.34
C ARG A 594 9.68 -28.90 -21.67
N VAL A 595 10.40 -29.61 -20.79
CA VAL A 595 11.75 -30.08 -21.09
C VAL A 595 11.60 -31.24 -22.07
N ASP A 596 11.69 -30.93 -23.36
CA ASP A 596 11.50 -31.86 -24.47
C ASP A 596 12.78 -32.67 -24.72
N ILE A 597 12.90 -33.77 -24.00
CA ILE A 597 13.96 -34.79 -24.09
C ILE A 597 13.33 -36.19 -24.06
N GLN A 598 14.13 -37.25 -24.24
CA GLN A 598 13.67 -38.63 -24.07
C GLN A 598 12.91 -38.83 -22.75
N ASP A 599 11.97 -39.78 -22.73
CA ASP A 599 11.17 -40.09 -21.55
C ASP A 599 12.05 -40.45 -20.32
N PRO A 600 11.60 -40.13 -19.09
CA PRO A 600 12.33 -40.49 -17.88
C PRO A 600 12.45 -42.01 -17.74
N TYR A 601 13.47 -42.48 -17.02
CA TYR A 601 13.74 -43.90 -16.82
C TYR A 601 12.51 -44.70 -16.37
N GLU A 602 11.72 -44.18 -15.41
CA GLU A 602 10.54 -44.87 -14.91
C GLU A 602 9.50 -45.14 -16.00
N ASP A 603 9.23 -44.16 -16.86
CA ASP A 603 8.28 -44.29 -17.96
C ASP A 603 8.80 -45.26 -19.03
N VAL A 604 10.10 -45.18 -19.36
CA VAL A 604 10.76 -46.14 -20.28
C VAL A 604 10.68 -47.57 -19.73
N ARG A 605 10.99 -47.77 -18.44
CA ARG A 605 10.94 -49.08 -17.79
C ARG A 605 9.51 -49.63 -17.82
N ASP A 606 8.53 -48.83 -17.44
CA ASP A 606 7.15 -49.27 -17.32
C ASP A 606 6.53 -49.57 -18.68
N ASP A 607 6.81 -48.75 -19.70
CA ASP A 607 6.36 -49.03 -21.07
C ASP A 607 7.03 -50.27 -21.66
N TYR A 608 8.28 -50.58 -21.30
CA TYR A 608 8.94 -51.81 -21.72
C TYR A 608 8.33 -53.03 -21.03
N ALA A 609 8.09 -52.93 -19.72
CA ALA A 609 7.45 -53.99 -18.94
C ALA A 609 6.01 -54.29 -19.40
N ASP A 610 5.27 -53.24 -19.79
CA ASP A 610 3.91 -53.33 -20.33
C ASP A 610 3.87 -53.76 -21.81
N GLY A 611 5.03 -53.89 -22.48
CA GLY A 611 5.12 -54.22 -23.90
C GLY A 611 4.65 -53.11 -24.85
N LYS A 612 4.53 -51.86 -24.37
CA LYS A 612 4.23 -50.67 -25.18
C LYS A 612 5.46 -50.21 -25.99
N ARG A 613 6.66 -50.60 -25.56
CA ARG A 613 7.91 -50.46 -26.32
C ARG A 613 8.72 -51.76 -26.34
N THR A 614 9.62 -51.88 -27.30
CA THR A 614 10.41 -53.11 -27.53
C THR A 614 11.85 -53.03 -27.03
N ASP A 615 12.37 -51.83 -26.79
CA ASP A 615 13.72 -51.58 -26.31
C ASP A 615 13.71 -51.32 -24.80
N ALA A 616 14.51 -52.11 -24.07
CA ALA A 616 14.68 -51.96 -22.63
C ALA A 616 15.31 -50.60 -22.25
N PRO A 617 15.12 -50.11 -21.01
CA PRO A 617 15.77 -48.89 -20.55
C PRO A 617 17.29 -48.95 -20.70
N SER A 618 17.87 -47.90 -21.27
CA SER A 618 19.29 -47.72 -21.46
C SER A 618 19.68 -46.26 -21.22
N TYR A 619 20.98 -45.96 -21.21
CA TYR A 619 21.43 -44.58 -21.05
C TYR A 619 21.13 -43.72 -22.28
N GLU A 620 20.99 -44.35 -23.43
CA GLU A 620 20.85 -43.70 -24.73
C GLU A 620 19.39 -43.37 -25.06
N ASN A 621 18.41 -44.07 -24.46
CA ASN A 621 16.98 -43.90 -24.73
C ASN A 621 16.17 -43.36 -23.53
N CYS A 622 16.83 -42.89 -22.48
CA CYS A 622 16.21 -42.25 -21.32
C CYS A 622 16.65 -40.77 -21.21
N GLY A 623 15.75 -39.89 -20.78
CA GLY A 623 16.08 -38.51 -20.44
C GLY A 623 16.38 -38.34 -18.95
N PHE A 624 17.20 -37.35 -18.63
CA PHE A 624 17.67 -37.09 -17.28
C PHE A 624 17.42 -35.65 -16.87
N LEU A 625 16.43 -35.41 -16.03
CA LEU A 625 16.20 -34.11 -15.38
C LEU A 625 16.84 -34.10 -13.99
N MET A 626 17.84 -33.23 -13.82
CA MET A 626 18.70 -33.18 -12.64
C MET A 626 18.55 -31.85 -11.92
N GLU A 627 18.44 -31.91 -10.60
CA GLU A 627 18.56 -30.78 -9.69
C GLU A 627 19.90 -30.91 -8.94
N PHE A 628 20.70 -29.85 -9.04
CA PHE A 628 21.94 -29.72 -8.31
C PHE A 628 21.64 -29.05 -6.98
N THR A 629 22.16 -29.64 -5.91
CA THR A 629 21.93 -29.22 -4.52
C THR A 629 23.25 -29.30 -3.72
N ARG A 630 23.25 -28.77 -2.49
CA ARG A 630 24.36 -29.00 -1.56
C ARG A 630 24.42 -30.48 -1.20
N SER A 631 25.62 -31.00 -0.87
CA SER A 631 25.76 -32.42 -0.52
C SER A 631 24.96 -32.84 0.73
N ASP A 632 24.61 -31.90 1.60
CA ASP A 632 23.74 -32.08 2.77
C ASP A 632 22.25 -31.77 2.47
N GLY A 633 21.92 -31.40 1.24
CA GLY A 633 20.59 -30.97 0.81
C GLY A 633 19.89 -31.95 -0.13
N ILE A 634 20.34 -33.20 -0.18
CA ILE A 634 19.71 -34.26 -0.98
C ILE A 634 18.41 -34.69 -0.32
N ASP A 635 17.30 -34.59 -1.03
CA ASP A 635 15.96 -34.97 -0.57
C ASP A 635 15.16 -35.84 -1.55
N GLU A 636 15.78 -36.26 -2.68
CA GLU A 636 15.20 -37.23 -3.62
C GLU A 636 15.76 -38.65 -3.45
N ASN A 637 14.96 -39.64 -3.89
CA ASN A 637 15.29 -41.06 -3.79
C ASN A 637 16.58 -41.44 -4.54
N TYR A 638 16.82 -40.78 -5.67
CA TYR A 638 17.94 -41.08 -6.56
C TYR A 638 18.83 -39.88 -6.72
N SER A 639 20.08 -40.07 -6.32
CA SER A 639 21.06 -38.99 -6.28
C SER A 639 22.48 -39.55 -6.21
N PHE A 640 23.46 -38.68 -6.44
CA PHE A 640 24.86 -38.94 -6.15
C PHE A 640 25.57 -37.65 -5.74
N ILE A 641 26.76 -37.79 -5.15
CA ILE A 641 27.64 -36.65 -4.85
C ILE A 641 28.80 -36.65 -5.84
N THR A 642 29.06 -35.51 -6.48
CA THR A 642 30.18 -35.38 -7.42
C THR A 642 31.52 -35.54 -6.72
N THR A 643 32.47 -36.20 -7.40
CA THR A 643 33.74 -36.57 -6.78
C THR A 643 34.62 -35.35 -6.51
N SER A 644 34.74 -34.44 -7.48
CA SER A 644 35.62 -33.26 -7.39
C SER A 644 34.95 -32.15 -6.61
N ARG A 645 33.71 -31.76 -6.96
CA ARG A 645 33.09 -30.56 -6.37
C ARG A 645 32.30 -30.80 -5.08
N LYS A 646 31.95 -32.05 -4.75
CA LYS A 646 31.10 -32.42 -3.60
C LYS A 646 29.71 -31.79 -3.66
N ILE A 647 29.16 -31.69 -4.86
CA ILE A 647 27.81 -31.19 -5.14
C ILE A 647 26.87 -32.39 -5.16
N GLY A 648 25.69 -32.28 -4.56
CA GLY A 648 24.63 -33.27 -4.71
C GLY A 648 23.96 -33.09 -6.06
N VAL A 649 23.74 -34.18 -6.78
CA VAL A 649 22.95 -34.22 -8.01
C VAL A 649 21.81 -35.19 -7.75
N GLN A 650 20.58 -34.70 -7.84
CA GLN A 650 19.38 -35.47 -7.54
C GLN A 650 18.42 -35.46 -8.73
N PHE A 651 17.73 -36.56 -8.97
CA PHE A 651 16.87 -36.74 -10.15
C PHE A 651 15.42 -36.48 -9.78
N LYS A 652 14.69 -35.81 -10.69
CA LYS A 652 13.28 -35.44 -10.45
C LYS A 652 12.27 -36.52 -10.83
N ASP A 653 12.78 -37.64 -11.32
CA ASP A 653 12.05 -38.83 -11.75
C ASP A 653 12.78 -40.06 -11.17
N ASP A 654 12.02 -41.14 -10.88
CA ASP A 654 12.55 -42.27 -10.13
C ASP A 654 13.36 -43.23 -11.00
N PHE A 655 14.41 -43.81 -10.41
CA PHE A 655 15.08 -45.01 -10.91
C PHE A 655 14.52 -46.23 -10.17
N ASP A 656 15.07 -47.42 -10.43
CA ASP A 656 14.88 -48.55 -9.53
C ASP A 656 16.23 -49.08 -9.02
N ASN A 657 16.16 -50.04 -8.11
CA ASN A 657 17.35 -50.67 -7.53
C ASN A 657 17.85 -51.88 -8.34
N THR A 658 17.38 -52.07 -9.58
CA THR A 658 17.82 -53.15 -10.47
C THR A 658 19.24 -52.91 -11.00
N THR A 659 19.82 -53.92 -11.64
CA THR A 659 21.14 -53.80 -12.29
C THR A 659 21.12 -52.71 -13.37
N ASP A 660 20.02 -52.57 -14.11
CA ASP A 660 19.93 -51.64 -15.24
C ASP A 660 19.77 -50.20 -14.75
N GLY A 661 18.87 -49.94 -13.80
CA GLY A 661 18.69 -48.61 -13.18
C GLY A 661 20.00 -48.09 -12.57
N LYS A 662 20.72 -48.94 -11.82
CA LYS A 662 22.03 -48.59 -11.25
C LYS A 662 23.11 -48.34 -12.30
N ALA A 663 23.15 -49.13 -13.37
CA ALA A 663 24.13 -48.97 -14.43
C ALA A 663 23.93 -47.66 -15.22
N ILE A 664 22.67 -47.28 -15.47
CA ILE A 664 22.32 -46.02 -16.13
C ILE A 664 22.70 -44.83 -15.24
N LEU A 665 22.32 -44.86 -13.96
CA LEU A 665 22.67 -43.82 -12.99
C LEU A 665 24.21 -43.64 -12.90
N ALA A 666 24.95 -44.75 -12.88
CA ALA A 666 26.42 -44.73 -12.86
C ALA A 666 27.03 -44.10 -14.13
N LYS A 667 26.42 -44.29 -15.31
CA LYS A 667 26.86 -43.62 -16.55
C LYS A 667 26.66 -42.10 -16.47
N VAL A 668 25.50 -41.63 -16.00
CA VAL A 668 25.24 -40.19 -15.80
C VAL A 668 26.25 -39.60 -14.80
N GLN A 669 26.43 -40.28 -13.66
CA GLN A 669 27.42 -39.87 -12.65
C GLN A 669 28.84 -39.81 -13.21
N ALA A 670 29.25 -40.79 -14.02
CA ALA A 670 30.56 -40.80 -14.65
C ALA A 670 30.74 -39.62 -15.62
N ASN A 671 29.72 -39.27 -16.42
CA ASN A 671 29.75 -38.14 -17.32
C ASN A 671 29.91 -36.81 -16.56
N ILE A 672 29.08 -36.58 -15.54
CA ILE A 672 29.14 -35.38 -14.69
C ILE A 672 30.49 -35.25 -13.98
N ASN A 673 31.02 -36.34 -13.42
CA ASN A 673 32.35 -36.35 -12.81
C ASN A 673 33.45 -36.09 -13.83
N ASN A 674 33.32 -36.61 -15.07
CA ASN A 674 34.29 -36.36 -16.13
C ASN A 674 34.32 -34.88 -16.52
N ILE A 675 33.16 -34.23 -16.66
CA ILE A 675 33.08 -32.78 -16.90
C ILE A 675 33.82 -32.01 -15.79
N GLU A 676 33.57 -32.35 -14.52
CA GLU A 676 34.28 -31.73 -13.41
C GLU A 676 35.79 -31.94 -13.46
N THR A 677 36.26 -33.15 -13.76
CA THR A 677 37.69 -33.46 -13.90
C THR A 677 38.32 -32.68 -15.06
N LEU A 678 37.67 -32.64 -16.22
CA LEU A 678 38.16 -31.92 -17.39
C LEU A 678 38.26 -30.41 -17.12
N LEU A 679 37.27 -29.82 -16.44
CA LEU A 679 37.31 -28.42 -16.04
C LEU A 679 38.36 -28.15 -14.95
N SER A 680 38.30 -28.88 -13.84
CA SER A 680 39.05 -28.53 -12.62
C SER A 680 40.51 -29.00 -12.63
N GLU A 681 40.79 -30.21 -13.14
CA GLU A 681 42.12 -30.82 -13.08
C GLU A 681 42.86 -30.68 -14.41
N LYS A 682 42.15 -30.86 -15.54
CA LYS A 682 42.78 -30.86 -16.87
C LYS A 682 42.77 -29.50 -17.55
N LYS A 683 41.83 -28.62 -17.20
CA LYS A 683 41.58 -27.33 -17.85
C LYS A 683 41.34 -27.48 -19.37
N ASP A 684 40.67 -28.56 -19.74
CA ASP A 684 40.43 -28.92 -21.14
C ASP A 684 39.01 -28.52 -21.55
N TYR A 685 38.84 -27.24 -21.86
CA TYR A 685 37.54 -26.71 -22.26
C TYR A 685 37.06 -27.26 -23.62
N ALA A 686 37.98 -27.61 -24.53
CA ALA A 686 37.62 -28.20 -25.81
C ALA A 686 36.88 -29.53 -25.60
N SER A 687 37.42 -30.41 -24.76
CA SER A 687 36.73 -31.66 -24.41
C SER A 687 35.44 -31.43 -23.62
N VAL A 688 35.38 -30.41 -22.76
CA VAL A 688 34.15 -30.05 -22.03
C VAL A 688 33.04 -29.61 -22.97
N LYS A 689 33.36 -28.82 -24.01
CA LYS A 689 32.39 -28.32 -25.00
C LYS A 689 31.73 -29.44 -25.81
N GLU A 690 32.38 -30.60 -25.92
CA GLU A 690 31.78 -31.80 -26.52
C GLU A 690 30.76 -32.47 -25.60
N LEU A 691 30.80 -32.21 -24.29
CA LEU A 691 29.93 -32.81 -23.27
C LEU A 691 28.82 -31.88 -22.76
N ILE A 692 28.97 -30.56 -22.94
CA ILE A 692 27.98 -29.56 -22.50
C ILE A 692 27.46 -28.73 -23.67
N ASN A 693 26.20 -28.30 -23.59
CA ASN A 693 25.69 -27.23 -24.43
C ASN A 693 26.19 -25.89 -23.86
N ALA A 694 27.29 -25.37 -24.41
CA ALA A 694 27.95 -24.18 -23.87
C ALA A 694 27.04 -22.92 -23.92
N GLU A 695 26.21 -22.79 -24.95
CA GLU A 695 25.22 -21.71 -25.08
C GLU A 695 24.23 -21.70 -23.91
N SER A 696 23.67 -22.87 -23.54
CA SER A 696 22.77 -23.00 -22.40
C SER A 696 23.42 -22.58 -21.07
N PHE A 697 24.70 -22.92 -20.86
CA PHE A 697 25.44 -22.53 -19.65
C PHE A 697 25.69 -21.01 -19.61
N VAL A 698 25.92 -20.38 -20.77
CA VAL A 698 26.03 -18.92 -20.85
C VAL A 698 24.69 -18.26 -20.54
N ASP A 699 23.61 -18.71 -21.18
CA ASP A 699 22.28 -18.12 -21.04
C ASP A 699 21.76 -18.24 -19.60
N TRP A 700 21.89 -19.43 -19.01
CA TRP A 700 21.52 -19.69 -17.63
C TRP A 700 22.32 -18.83 -16.64
N TRP A 701 23.63 -18.64 -16.89
CA TRP A 701 24.46 -17.76 -16.08
C TRP A 701 24.05 -16.30 -16.22
N ILE A 702 23.69 -15.83 -17.42
CA ILE A 702 23.20 -14.46 -17.63
C ILE A 702 21.98 -14.19 -16.76
N VAL A 703 21.00 -15.12 -16.72
CA VAL A 703 19.81 -14.97 -15.86
C VAL A 703 20.24 -14.80 -14.40
N HIS A 704 21.01 -15.73 -13.85
CA HIS A 704 21.40 -15.71 -12.44
C HIS A 704 22.28 -14.51 -12.07
N GLU A 705 23.21 -14.11 -12.93
CA GLU A 705 24.09 -12.96 -12.68
C GLU A 705 23.32 -11.63 -12.75
N LEU A 706 22.35 -11.51 -13.67
CA LEU A 706 21.51 -10.33 -13.83
C LEU A 706 20.50 -10.18 -12.68
N THR A 707 19.92 -11.29 -12.22
CA THR A 707 19.08 -11.29 -11.03
C THR A 707 19.87 -11.25 -9.73
N MET A 708 21.20 -11.32 -9.80
CA MET A 708 22.10 -11.46 -8.65
C MET A 708 21.74 -12.66 -7.74
N ASN A 709 21.20 -13.71 -8.35
CA ASN A 709 20.87 -14.96 -7.68
C ASN A 709 22.15 -15.78 -7.46
N ASN A 710 22.48 -16.05 -6.20
CA ASN A 710 23.69 -16.77 -5.81
C ASN A 710 23.56 -18.29 -5.83
N GLU A 711 22.41 -18.86 -6.23
CA GLU A 711 22.13 -20.31 -6.26
C GLU A 711 23.28 -21.13 -6.88
N PHE A 712 23.89 -20.68 -7.98
CA PHE A 712 25.03 -21.40 -8.60
C PHE A 712 26.29 -21.50 -7.73
N LYS A 713 26.42 -20.69 -6.66
CA LYS A 713 27.51 -20.74 -5.67
C LYS A 713 27.19 -21.68 -4.50
N HIS A 714 25.91 -21.97 -4.28
CA HIS A 714 25.41 -22.78 -3.16
C HIS A 714 24.10 -23.49 -3.56
N PRO A 715 24.17 -24.43 -4.52
CA PRO A 715 23.01 -24.89 -5.27
C PRO A 715 21.94 -25.50 -4.36
N LYS A 716 20.68 -25.15 -4.60
CA LYS A 716 19.47 -25.72 -3.99
C LYS A 716 18.33 -25.86 -5.01
N SER A 717 18.25 -24.95 -5.98
CA SER A 717 17.21 -24.88 -7.03
C SER A 717 17.83 -24.78 -8.44
N VAL A 718 18.99 -25.43 -8.66
CA VAL A 718 19.72 -25.37 -9.92
C VAL A 718 19.41 -26.59 -10.79
N TYR A 719 18.75 -26.39 -11.93
CA TYR A 719 18.39 -27.48 -12.84
C TYR A 719 19.36 -27.61 -14.00
N MET A 720 19.60 -28.86 -14.40
CA MET A 720 20.25 -29.25 -15.65
C MET A 720 19.53 -30.46 -16.22
N HIS A 721 19.68 -30.70 -17.51
CA HIS A 721 19.12 -31.89 -18.13
C HIS A 721 20.05 -32.50 -19.17
N GLN A 722 19.84 -33.77 -19.47
CA GLN A 722 20.60 -34.52 -20.48
C GLN A 722 19.66 -35.43 -21.27
N ASP A 723 19.68 -35.30 -22.58
CA ASP A 723 18.90 -36.12 -23.52
C ASP A 723 19.69 -37.36 -23.93
N GLY A 724 19.45 -38.50 -23.26
CA GLY A 724 20.20 -39.73 -23.47
C GLY A 724 21.72 -39.54 -23.29
N ALA A 725 22.49 -39.96 -24.30
CA ALA A 725 23.93 -39.75 -24.38
C ALA A 725 24.35 -38.38 -24.96
N GLY A 726 23.39 -37.46 -25.13
CA GLY A 726 23.61 -36.12 -25.63
C GLY A 726 24.37 -35.22 -24.64
N LYS A 727 24.43 -33.92 -24.96
CA LYS A 727 25.13 -32.94 -24.11
C LYS A 727 24.32 -32.62 -22.85
N VAL A 728 25.02 -32.28 -21.77
CA VAL A 728 24.40 -31.68 -20.59
C VAL A 728 24.01 -30.25 -20.90
N VAL A 729 22.77 -29.88 -20.61
CA VAL A 729 22.18 -28.56 -20.84
C VAL A 729 21.88 -27.91 -19.50
N ALA A 730 22.25 -26.65 -19.33
CA ALA A 730 21.91 -25.88 -18.13
C ALA A 730 20.49 -25.30 -18.24
N GLY A 731 19.76 -25.32 -17.12
CA GLY A 731 18.36 -24.92 -17.07
C GLY A 731 17.40 -26.12 -17.06
N PRO A 732 16.10 -25.86 -16.92
CA PRO A 732 15.43 -24.55 -16.84
C PRO A 732 15.76 -23.69 -15.60
N CYS A 733 15.42 -22.40 -15.65
CA CYS A 733 15.48 -21.52 -14.47
C CYS A 733 14.33 -21.80 -13.48
N TRP A 734 14.60 -21.71 -12.17
CA TRP A 734 13.61 -21.91 -11.09
C TRP A 734 13.95 -21.09 -9.83
N ASP A 735 12.92 -20.70 -9.05
CA ASP A 735 13.03 -20.19 -7.66
C ASP A 735 13.78 -18.85 -7.49
N PHE A 736 13.17 -17.74 -7.91
CA PHE A 736 13.74 -16.39 -7.90
C PHE A 736 13.02 -15.39 -6.98
N ASP A 737 12.09 -15.81 -6.12
CA ASP A 737 11.42 -14.92 -5.16
C ASP A 737 12.24 -14.60 -3.91
N TYR A 738 13.37 -15.30 -3.69
CA TYR A 738 14.24 -15.10 -2.52
C TYR A 738 15.67 -14.72 -2.91
N GLN A 739 16.18 -13.65 -2.30
CA GLN A 739 17.55 -13.15 -2.46
C GLN A 739 17.91 -12.77 -3.91
N THR A 740 16.96 -12.20 -4.65
CA THR A 740 17.16 -11.70 -6.02
C THR A 740 16.88 -10.22 -6.13
N PHE A 741 17.56 -9.56 -7.07
CA PHE A 741 17.55 -8.10 -7.22
C PHE A 741 17.77 -7.35 -5.88
N PRO A 742 18.77 -7.74 -5.06
CA PRO A 742 19.02 -7.07 -3.81
C PRO A 742 19.46 -5.63 -4.05
N ASN A 743 19.01 -4.71 -3.18
CA ASN A 743 19.55 -3.36 -3.06
C ASN A 743 20.47 -3.28 -1.82
N PRO A 744 21.80 -3.40 -1.99
CA PRO A 744 22.73 -3.44 -0.85
C PRO A 744 22.68 -2.19 0.03
N ALA A 745 22.40 -1.02 -0.55
CA ALA A 745 22.33 0.23 0.21
C ALA A 745 21.12 0.22 1.16
N ASN A 746 19.95 -0.23 0.67
CA ASN A 746 18.75 -0.31 1.48
C ASN A 746 18.84 -1.43 2.52
N ILE A 747 19.37 -2.60 2.13
CA ILE A 747 19.64 -3.68 3.08
C ILE A 747 20.52 -3.12 4.21
N LYS A 748 21.67 -2.51 3.90
CA LYS A 748 22.54 -1.90 4.93
C LYS A 748 21.81 -0.88 5.82
N SER A 749 20.95 -0.04 5.25
CA SER A 749 20.14 0.93 6.00
C SER A 749 19.19 0.23 6.99
N LEU A 750 18.44 -0.76 6.53
CA LEU A 750 17.51 -1.56 7.34
C LEU A 750 18.20 -2.25 8.54
N TYR A 751 19.44 -2.75 8.36
CA TYR A 751 20.16 -3.49 9.39
C TYR A 751 21.02 -2.64 10.33
N SER A 752 21.25 -1.36 10.05
CA SER A 752 22.08 -0.48 10.89
C SER A 752 21.45 -0.08 12.24
N LYS A 753 20.16 -0.39 12.46
CA LYS A 753 19.40 0.08 13.64
C LYS A 753 18.83 -1.02 14.57
N GLU A 754 18.72 -2.28 14.13
CA GLU A 754 17.81 -3.25 14.82
C GLU A 754 18.36 -4.67 15.10
N ILE A 755 19.57 -5.10 14.65
CA ILE A 755 20.06 -6.49 14.87
C ILE A 755 21.59 -6.61 15.11
N ASP A 756 21.95 -7.64 15.90
CA ASP A 756 23.28 -8.21 16.21
C ASP A 756 24.37 -8.08 15.10
N PRO A 757 25.51 -7.41 15.40
CA PRO A 757 26.64 -7.22 14.47
C PRO A 757 27.25 -8.51 13.86
N SER A 758 26.97 -9.69 14.43
CA SER A 758 27.46 -10.97 13.92
C SER A 758 26.77 -11.45 12.63
N ILE A 759 25.55 -10.98 12.36
CA ILE A 759 24.77 -11.35 11.16
C ILE A 759 25.15 -10.46 9.96
N THR A 760 25.38 -9.16 10.22
CA THR A 760 25.99 -8.24 9.25
C THR A 760 27.34 -8.77 8.77
N LYS A 761 28.09 -9.46 9.63
CA LYS A 761 29.36 -10.10 9.28
C LYS A 761 29.21 -11.31 8.33
N PHE A 762 28.07 -11.99 8.24
CA PHE A 762 27.90 -13.16 7.35
C PHE A 762 27.44 -12.76 5.95
N LEU A 763 26.55 -11.78 5.84
CA LEU A 763 26.09 -11.23 4.55
C LEU A 763 27.08 -10.23 3.93
N TYR A 764 27.88 -9.56 4.77
CA TYR A 764 28.79 -8.48 4.37
C TYR A 764 30.16 -8.62 5.04
N GLN A 765 30.93 -9.68 4.74
CA GLN A 765 32.31 -9.79 5.20
C GLN A 765 33.21 -8.68 4.60
N THR A 766 33.12 -7.45 5.11
CA THR A 766 34.25 -6.69 5.69
C THR A 766 33.77 -5.34 6.27
N PRO A 767 34.36 -4.87 7.40
CA PRO A 767 34.12 -3.55 7.98
C PRO A 767 34.63 -2.35 7.16
N ASN A 768 35.12 -2.54 5.93
CA ASN A 768 35.75 -1.47 5.15
C ASN A 768 34.85 -1.06 3.98
N GLU A 769 33.99 -0.06 4.24
CA GLU A 769 33.39 1.00 3.38
C GLU A 769 33.34 0.94 1.83
N LYS A 770 33.62 -0.17 1.15
CA LYS A 770 33.60 -0.30 -0.32
C LYS A 770 33.11 -1.68 -0.78
N GLN A 771 31.84 -2.00 -0.55
CA GLN A 771 31.14 -2.98 -1.38
C GLN A 771 29.96 -2.29 -2.06
N SER A 772 30.25 -1.73 -3.23
CA SER A 772 29.29 -1.33 -4.26
C SER A 772 28.55 -2.58 -4.80
N LEU A 773 27.56 -2.40 -5.69
CA LEU A 773 26.99 -3.49 -6.53
C LEU A 773 28.09 -4.40 -7.13
N ASP A 774 29.31 -3.86 -7.29
CA ASP A 774 30.51 -4.54 -7.76
C ASP A 774 30.98 -5.72 -6.90
N ALA A 775 30.53 -5.87 -5.64
CA ALA A 775 30.95 -6.98 -4.78
C ALA A 775 30.22 -8.30 -5.08
N TYR A 776 29.05 -8.24 -5.72
CA TYR A 776 28.28 -9.43 -6.12
C TYR A 776 28.90 -10.21 -7.32
N VAL A 777 29.98 -9.67 -7.88
CA VAL A 777 30.44 -9.88 -9.26
C VAL A 777 31.50 -10.99 -9.40
N LEU A 778 31.36 -11.79 -10.47
CA LEU A 778 32.43 -12.62 -11.10
C LEU A 778 33.16 -13.61 -10.17
N GLY A 779 32.58 -14.02 -9.04
CA GLY A 779 33.31 -14.84 -8.08
C GLY A 779 34.54 -14.14 -7.49
N GLN A 780 34.56 -12.81 -7.46
CA GLN A 780 35.62 -12.04 -6.80
C GLN A 780 35.51 -12.07 -5.26
N ASP A 781 34.43 -12.63 -4.72
CA ASP A 781 34.24 -12.85 -3.30
C ASP A 781 35.28 -13.83 -2.75
N LYS A 782 36.08 -13.35 -1.81
CA LYS A 782 37.17 -14.10 -1.17
C LYS A 782 36.69 -15.18 -0.19
N PHE A 783 35.39 -15.45 -0.05
CA PHE A 783 34.87 -16.05 1.19
C PHE A 783 33.78 -17.13 1.13
N PHE A 784 33.39 -17.68 -0.02
CA PHE A 784 32.44 -18.81 -0.02
C PHE A 784 33.09 -20.16 -0.34
N TYR A 785 33.04 -21.03 0.68
CA TYR A 785 33.57 -22.39 0.68
C TYR A 785 32.67 -23.33 -0.14
N GLY A 786 33.27 -24.03 -1.10
CA GLY A 786 32.92 -25.40 -1.48
C GLY A 786 31.49 -25.72 -1.92
N SER A 787 31.06 -25.25 -3.11
CA SER A 787 30.12 -25.93 -4.02
C SER A 787 29.69 -25.01 -5.18
N HIS A 788 30.63 -24.51 -5.98
CA HIS A 788 30.27 -23.73 -7.17
C HIS A 788 29.88 -24.68 -8.31
N VAL A 789 28.70 -24.52 -8.88
CA VAL A 789 28.39 -25.02 -10.22
C VAL A 789 29.38 -24.37 -11.20
N TRP A 790 29.79 -25.09 -12.23
CA TRP A 790 31.03 -25.03 -13.03
C TRP A 790 31.64 -23.66 -13.50
N TYR A 791 31.16 -22.51 -13.05
CA TYR A 791 31.54 -21.14 -13.44
C TYR A 791 32.71 -20.50 -12.67
N GLY A 792 33.11 -21.03 -11.51
CA GLY A 792 34.06 -20.35 -10.60
C GLY A 792 35.43 -19.98 -11.20
N THR A 793 36.07 -18.93 -10.64
CA THR A 793 37.42 -18.48 -10.99
C THR A 793 38.45 -18.81 -9.89
N ASN A 794 39.73 -18.78 -10.25
CA ASN A 794 40.81 -19.35 -9.47
C ASN A 794 41.27 -18.47 -8.28
N LYS A 795 40.85 -18.78 -7.03
CA LYS A 795 41.50 -18.21 -5.81
C LYS A 795 41.63 -19.22 -4.65
N LYS A 796 42.79 -19.18 -3.97
CA LYS A 796 43.11 -19.96 -2.76
C LYS A 796 42.09 -19.69 -1.64
N SER A 797 41.66 -20.74 -0.95
CA SER A 797 40.98 -20.60 0.34
C SER A 797 41.90 -19.86 1.32
N SER A 798 41.34 -18.98 2.14
CA SER A 798 42.07 -18.22 3.18
C SER A 798 42.49 -19.09 4.38
N TRP A 799 42.16 -20.39 4.39
CA TRP A 799 42.39 -21.34 5.49
C TRP A 799 43.24 -22.56 5.11
N GLY A 800 44.13 -22.42 4.13
CA GLY A 800 45.23 -23.38 3.94
C GLY A 800 44.86 -24.75 3.37
N SER A 801 43.61 -25.00 2.96
CA SER A 801 43.28 -26.17 2.15
C SER A 801 43.41 -25.85 0.66
N SER A 802 44.35 -26.50 -0.01
CA SER A 802 44.67 -26.32 -1.42
C SER A 802 43.76 -27.18 -2.30
N THR A 803 42.62 -26.64 -2.73
CA THR A 803 41.93 -27.19 -3.91
C THR A 803 41.50 -26.04 -4.82
N THR A 804 42.41 -25.69 -5.72
CA THR A 804 42.20 -24.87 -6.92
C THR A 804 41.16 -25.57 -7.80
N ARG A 805 39.97 -24.96 -8.03
CA ARG A 805 38.94 -25.56 -8.91
C ARG A 805 38.64 -24.61 -10.06
N TYR A 806 39.31 -24.83 -11.20
CA TYR A 806 39.11 -24.08 -12.44
C TYR A 806 37.68 -24.30 -12.98
N GLY A 807 37.08 -23.25 -13.52
CA GLY A 807 35.72 -23.26 -14.09
C GLY A 807 35.65 -22.54 -15.44
N LEU A 808 34.44 -22.47 -16.00
CA LEU A 808 34.19 -22.01 -17.37
C LEU A 808 34.77 -20.62 -17.69
N PHE A 809 34.71 -19.67 -16.75
CA PHE A 809 35.22 -18.30 -16.95
C PHE A 809 36.75 -18.17 -17.02
N GLU A 810 37.49 -19.24 -16.72
CA GLU A 810 38.95 -19.31 -16.93
C GLU A 810 39.32 -19.47 -18.41
N HIS A 811 38.35 -19.78 -19.27
CA HIS A 811 38.56 -20.03 -20.70
C HIS A 811 38.15 -18.82 -21.54
N ALA A 812 39.09 -18.32 -22.36
CA ALA A 812 38.85 -17.19 -23.25
C ALA A 812 37.71 -17.45 -24.26
N GLU A 813 37.59 -18.69 -24.75
CA GLU A 813 36.52 -19.11 -25.65
C GLU A 813 35.13 -19.03 -25.00
N PHE A 814 34.99 -19.41 -23.73
CA PHE A 814 33.73 -19.29 -23.00
C PHE A 814 33.37 -17.81 -22.79
N LYS A 815 34.32 -16.96 -22.40
CA LYS A 815 34.11 -15.51 -22.28
C LYS A 815 33.70 -14.86 -23.61
N ALA A 816 34.32 -15.27 -24.72
CA ALA A 816 33.94 -14.82 -26.05
C ALA A 816 32.50 -15.22 -26.39
N LEU A 817 32.08 -16.44 -26.03
CA LEU A 817 30.70 -16.89 -26.19
C LEU A 817 29.73 -16.08 -25.32
N VAL A 818 30.09 -15.78 -24.06
CA VAL A 818 29.29 -14.90 -23.19
C VAL A 818 29.06 -13.54 -23.85
N LYS A 819 30.12 -12.91 -24.35
CA LYS A 819 30.02 -11.61 -25.05
C LYS A 819 29.15 -11.69 -26.30
N GLN A 820 29.27 -12.76 -27.08
CA GLN A 820 28.43 -12.99 -28.26
C GLN A 820 26.95 -13.12 -27.89
N ARG A 821 26.61 -14.01 -26.94
CA ARG A 821 25.24 -14.26 -26.49
C ARG A 821 24.63 -13.00 -25.87
N TRP A 822 25.36 -12.33 -24.98
CA TRP A 822 24.92 -11.08 -24.34
C TRP A 822 24.52 -10.03 -25.37
N ASN A 823 25.37 -9.77 -26.36
CA ASN A 823 25.10 -8.78 -27.39
C ASN A 823 23.89 -9.14 -28.27
N ALA A 824 23.60 -10.44 -28.46
CA ALA A 824 22.42 -10.90 -29.19
C ALA A 824 21.11 -10.62 -28.43
N ILE A 825 21.11 -10.72 -27.10
CA ILE A 825 19.90 -10.60 -26.27
C ILE A 825 19.74 -9.26 -25.55
N TYR A 826 20.77 -8.40 -25.51
CA TYR A 826 20.77 -7.14 -24.74
C TYR A 826 19.59 -6.22 -25.06
N GLY A 827 19.17 -6.14 -26.32
CA GLY A 827 17.98 -5.39 -26.74
C GLY A 827 16.69 -5.91 -26.11
N LYS A 828 16.53 -7.25 -26.03
CA LYS A 828 15.38 -7.88 -25.36
C LYS A 828 15.42 -7.64 -23.84
N LEU A 829 16.60 -7.74 -23.23
CA LEU A 829 16.79 -7.46 -21.80
C LEU A 829 16.44 -6.00 -21.43
N THR A 830 16.73 -5.06 -22.33
CA THR A 830 16.37 -3.64 -22.13
C THR A 830 14.86 -3.42 -22.13
N ALA A 831 14.11 -4.17 -22.93
CA ALA A 831 12.64 -4.06 -22.99
C ALA A 831 11.96 -4.47 -21.67
N ILE A 832 12.58 -5.35 -20.89
CA ILE A 832 12.08 -5.81 -19.58
C ILE A 832 11.95 -4.65 -18.57
N ILE A 833 12.74 -3.57 -18.72
CA ILE A 833 12.66 -2.38 -17.86
C ILE A 833 11.23 -1.80 -17.81
N ASN A 834 10.58 -1.68 -18.97
CA ASN A 834 9.21 -1.18 -19.07
C ASN A 834 8.19 -2.26 -18.68
N ARG A 835 8.54 -3.53 -18.86
CA ARG A 835 7.68 -4.64 -18.48
C ARG A 835 7.52 -4.73 -16.96
N ILE A 836 8.55 -4.40 -16.18
CA ILE A 836 8.46 -4.30 -14.70
C ILE A 836 7.37 -3.31 -14.26
N ASP A 837 7.27 -2.13 -14.89
CA ASP A 837 6.21 -1.15 -14.56
C ASP A 837 4.82 -1.71 -14.90
N THR A 838 4.72 -2.40 -16.04
CA THR A 838 3.45 -2.97 -16.50
C THR A 838 2.99 -4.08 -15.55
N LEU A 839 3.89 -5.00 -15.19
CA LEU A 839 3.64 -6.07 -14.22
C LEU A 839 3.26 -5.53 -12.84
N GLY A 840 3.92 -4.44 -12.42
CA GLY A 840 3.58 -3.72 -11.19
C GLY A 840 2.17 -3.15 -11.23
N ALA A 841 1.80 -2.46 -12.32
CA ALA A 841 0.46 -1.91 -12.48
C ALA A 841 -0.63 -3.01 -12.52
N GLU A 842 -0.36 -4.12 -13.21
CA GLU A 842 -1.26 -5.30 -13.27
C GLU A 842 -1.51 -5.92 -11.89
N ASN A 843 -0.55 -5.84 -10.95
CA ASN A 843 -0.66 -6.43 -9.61
C ASN A 843 -1.07 -5.44 -8.51
N ALA A 844 -1.11 -4.13 -8.77
CA ALA A 844 -1.29 -3.11 -7.73
C ALA A 844 -2.61 -3.25 -6.93
N VAL A 845 -3.72 -3.49 -7.62
CA VAL A 845 -5.02 -3.70 -6.95
C VAL A 845 -4.96 -4.94 -6.07
N SER A 846 -4.40 -6.04 -6.57
CA SER A 846 -4.22 -7.29 -5.83
C SER A 846 -3.33 -7.11 -4.59
N ASP A 847 -2.23 -6.36 -4.68
CA ASP A 847 -1.34 -6.10 -3.53
C ASP A 847 -2.06 -5.40 -2.38
N SER A 848 -2.98 -4.47 -2.69
CA SER A 848 -3.75 -3.76 -1.66
C SER A 848 -4.60 -4.70 -0.78
N TYR A 849 -5.08 -5.81 -1.34
CA TYR A 849 -5.77 -6.86 -0.59
C TYR A 849 -4.78 -7.89 -0.02
N ASN A 850 -3.79 -8.31 -0.81
CA ASN A 850 -2.86 -9.36 -0.42
C ASN A 850 -2.01 -8.95 0.79
N SER A 851 -1.52 -7.72 0.84
CA SER A 851 -0.70 -7.20 1.94
C SER A 851 -1.47 -7.02 3.25
N THR A 852 -2.80 -6.85 3.18
CA THR A 852 -3.66 -6.81 4.39
C THR A 852 -3.98 -8.20 4.91
N MET A 853 -4.13 -9.19 4.03
CA MET A 853 -4.28 -10.60 4.41
C MET A 853 -2.96 -11.19 4.94
N TRP A 854 -1.83 -10.84 4.32
CA TRP A 854 -0.52 -11.45 4.55
C TRP A 854 0.61 -10.42 4.71
N PRO A 855 0.60 -9.61 5.79
CA PRO A 855 1.61 -8.56 5.96
C PRO A 855 3.03 -9.13 6.16
N GLN A 856 4.00 -8.57 5.43
CA GLN A 856 5.40 -8.99 5.46
C GLN A 856 6.21 -8.40 6.64
N SER A 857 5.77 -7.27 7.19
CA SER A 857 6.48 -6.49 8.23
C SER A 857 6.74 -7.25 9.53
N VAL A 858 5.98 -8.31 9.78
CA VAL A 858 5.92 -9.07 11.03
C VAL A 858 6.95 -10.20 11.07
N ALA A 859 7.42 -10.63 9.91
CA ALA A 859 8.26 -11.82 9.78
C ALA A 859 9.75 -11.52 9.84
N LEU A 860 10.19 -10.33 9.45
CA LEU A 860 11.62 -9.97 9.42
C LEU A 860 12.28 -10.11 10.79
N SER A 861 11.52 -9.92 11.88
CA SER A 861 12.00 -10.08 13.27
C SER A 861 11.92 -11.52 13.81
N SER A 862 11.14 -12.40 13.18
CA SER A 862 10.88 -13.79 13.61
C SER A 862 11.54 -14.86 12.72
N ILE A 863 11.96 -14.50 11.50
CA ILE A 863 12.82 -15.31 10.64
C ILE A 863 14.19 -15.45 11.34
N LYS A 864 14.54 -16.68 11.76
CA LYS A 864 15.77 -16.99 12.50
C LYS A 864 17.01 -16.34 11.87
N LYS A 865 17.99 -16.00 12.72
CA LYS A 865 19.32 -15.41 12.42
C LYS A 865 20.13 -16.06 11.25
N SER A 866 19.73 -17.22 10.74
CA SER A 866 20.41 -17.99 9.70
C SER A 866 19.75 -17.96 8.32
N TRP A 867 18.67 -17.18 8.11
CA TRP A 867 17.81 -17.23 6.91
C TRP A 867 17.63 -15.88 6.21
N THR A 868 18.64 -15.03 6.21
CA THR A 868 18.52 -13.61 5.86
C THR A 868 18.87 -13.33 4.39
N GLY A 869 18.04 -13.77 3.44
CA GLY A 869 18.14 -13.42 2.02
C GLY A 869 17.24 -12.23 1.69
N TYR A 870 17.69 -11.06 2.12
CA TYR A 870 16.94 -9.81 2.00
C TYR A 870 17.13 -9.16 0.64
N HIS A 871 16.07 -8.54 0.15
CA HIS A 871 16.02 -7.73 -1.06
C HIS A 871 16.30 -6.26 -0.78
N GLY A 872 16.00 -5.76 0.43
CA GLY A 872 16.13 -4.34 0.77
C GLY A 872 14.91 -3.49 0.45
N ASP A 873 13.76 -4.12 0.21
CA ASP A 873 12.47 -3.48 -0.05
C ASP A 873 11.38 -3.91 0.95
N GLU A 874 11.73 -4.66 1.99
CA GLU A 874 10.75 -5.36 2.84
C GLU A 874 9.90 -4.42 3.71
N LYS A 875 10.34 -3.16 3.87
CA LYS A 875 9.60 -2.10 4.57
C LYS A 875 9.03 -1.02 3.61
N MET A 876 9.17 -1.21 2.30
CA MET A 876 8.69 -0.25 1.28
C MET A 876 7.20 -0.38 1.01
N THR A 877 6.57 0.70 0.53
CA THR A 877 5.26 0.58 -0.14
C THR A 877 5.41 -0.27 -1.41
N TYR A 878 4.28 -0.67 -1.99
CA TYR A 878 4.29 -1.49 -3.20
C TYR A 878 4.97 -0.76 -4.36
N GLU A 879 4.58 0.51 -4.57
CA GLU A 879 5.08 1.37 -5.62
C GLU A 879 6.58 1.63 -5.46
N GLU A 880 7.02 1.86 -4.22
CA GLU A 880 8.44 2.00 -3.88
C GLU A 880 9.23 0.71 -4.17
N ALA A 881 8.67 -0.46 -3.84
CA ALA A 881 9.30 -1.75 -4.09
C ALA A 881 9.43 -2.05 -5.60
N ILE A 882 8.40 -1.76 -6.40
CA ILE A 882 8.44 -1.88 -7.87
C ILE A 882 9.48 -0.94 -8.47
N ALA A 883 9.50 0.33 -8.04
CA ALA A 883 10.50 1.30 -8.48
C ALA A 883 11.93 0.88 -8.09
N ASN A 884 12.10 0.31 -6.89
CA ASN A 884 13.37 -0.23 -6.44
C ASN A 884 13.82 -1.43 -7.28
N LEU A 885 12.95 -2.41 -7.53
CA LEU A 885 13.23 -3.56 -8.39
C LEU A 885 13.69 -3.11 -9.79
N LYS A 886 12.96 -2.19 -10.42
CA LYS A 886 13.31 -1.61 -11.71
C LYS A 886 14.67 -0.93 -11.70
N SER A 887 14.93 -0.11 -10.69
CA SER A 887 16.19 0.60 -10.54
C SER A 887 17.38 -0.36 -10.37
N VAL A 888 17.23 -1.38 -9.54
CA VAL A 888 18.25 -2.42 -9.33
C VAL A 888 18.50 -3.21 -10.61
N TYR A 889 17.44 -3.64 -11.30
CA TYR A 889 17.53 -4.34 -12.57
C TYR A 889 18.30 -3.52 -13.61
N GLN A 890 17.92 -2.26 -13.82
CA GLN A 890 18.54 -1.38 -14.81
C GLN A 890 20.02 -1.13 -14.50
N GLN A 891 20.36 -0.79 -13.25
CA GLN A 891 21.75 -0.57 -12.85
C GLN A 891 22.60 -1.82 -13.08
N ARG A 892 22.06 -3.00 -12.76
CA ARG A 892 22.76 -4.27 -12.95
C ARG A 892 22.95 -4.60 -14.44
N LEU A 893 21.94 -4.37 -15.26
CA LEU A 893 21.98 -4.55 -16.71
C LEU A 893 23.06 -3.67 -17.37
N GLU A 894 23.09 -2.38 -17.05
CA GLU A 894 24.09 -1.42 -17.56
C GLU A 894 25.52 -1.79 -17.12
N TRP A 895 25.66 -2.18 -15.85
CA TRP A 895 26.92 -2.62 -15.28
C TRP A 895 27.44 -3.89 -15.98
N MET A 896 26.58 -4.91 -16.15
CA MET A 896 26.95 -6.15 -16.84
C MET A 896 27.33 -5.89 -18.29
N ASN A 897 26.61 -4.99 -18.97
CA ASN A 897 26.93 -4.61 -20.34
C ASN A 897 28.35 -4.04 -20.48
N THR A 898 28.77 -3.24 -19.50
CA THR A 898 30.13 -2.70 -19.45
C THR A 898 31.16 -3.80 -19.23
N GLN A 899 30.94 -4.70 -18.26
CA GLN A 899 31.91 -5.75 -17.94
C GLN A 899 32.05 -6.81 -19.04
N ILE A 900 30.93 -7.30 -19.58
CA ILE A 900 30.92 -8.35 -20.59
C ILE A 900 31.56 -7.86 -21.89
N ASN A 901 31.36 -6.59 -22.27
CA ASN A 901 32.01 -6.03 -23.44
C ASN A 901 33.52 -5.79 -23.25
N ALA A 902 34.01 -5.77 -22.01
CA ALA A 902 35.43 -5.67 -21.68
C ALA A 902 36.18 -7.02 -21.61
N PHE A 903 35.48 -8.16 -21.80
CA PHE A 903 36.06 -9.51 -21.75
C PHE A 903 37.20 -9.78 -22.74
#